data_AF-A0A2V7VHH7-F1
#
_entry.id   AF-A0A2V7VHH7-F1
#
_cell.length_a   1.000
_cell.length_b   1.000
_cell.length_c   1.000
_cell.angle_alpha   90.00
_cell.angle_beta   90.00
_cell.angle_gamma   90.00
#
_symmetry.space_group_name_H-M   'P 1'
#
loop_
_entity.id
_entity.type
_entity.pdbx_description
1 polymer ?
#
loop_
_entity_poly.entity_id
_entity_poly.type
_entity_poly.pdbx_seq_one_letter_code
_entity_poly.pdbx_strand_id
1 'polypeptide(L)'
;MRSAAAAFAWEFRQRLRWGLIALGLYFVVLATFRFVILGPRAPIHPLRSMTFALTVNVPLAFAFMYFLAVFSYGLAGDLTARHSLYPARMFTLPVSTAALAGWPMLYGTVTMAGLWVAVALVALWPSGVPAPLIWPALFAAAFVAWLQAFAWMPYGLPGLRMIVAVLWLSMIDAVVFTAMEFQVRESLMILILAPLVPLAYLAARYAVGRARCGETPDWRGVFSRLGRIADVLPRRRGWFPSAARAQTWFEWQQHGRSLPAWVAILVPFEVLFLYVVRHEPPVLTRIALVVLLLTPPFLAAFVAVTVGRSNPDASNAYGLTPFVATRPLSTAAIVAAKLRMALVSTLFAWLVVLVAVPLGLTVSGSWPVVIKMARGLTEFFGAPRAVVFAMLGLLGLLATTWKQLVQGLSIGLTGREPLIKSSVLIRLSSLVLIGLIAHLLNVSRDARIFLWNAVPWIPAVLILFKMCAAAWLATRLHRDRLLGGRALVTGAAAWLAVVLALYGVFAWILDTPHIGHFFLVLLAILAVPLVRPSAVLLVVASNRHCGTVPPAPASMGGRRPALRAALVLLAAPVALAVVTCVSFYAQNRDNGGFMSSGEKRTYLLYVPKSYDPARPAPLVISMHGAGLWGAAHMEMSQWNAVADEQGLLVVYPSGVGGGGPRAWHAGVGDSSAKDVRFIAELIDTLKASYTIDPRRIYADGLSNGGGMAFLLSCTLSDRIAAVGLVASAQFLPWSACKDQRAVPMIAFHGTDDRFTPYHGGTSWVARDHGFPSIPVFTATWARRNRCAGSPVESRVAADVTRLEYTGCAEDADVVLYTIHGGGHTWPGGGPMPEWFAGPTSRGVDATRQSWAFFRAHPLAR
;
A
#
# COMPACT_ATOMS: atom_id res chain seq x y z
N MET A 1 -29.96 -13.96 41.11
CA MET A 1 -29.38 -12.59 41.06
C MET A 1 -30.47 -11.59 41.42
N ARG A 2 -30.15 -10.50 42.15
CA ARG A 2 -31.13 -9.61 42.81
C ARG A 2 -31.91 -8.66 41.87
N SER A 3 -31.49 -8.47 40.62
CA SER A 3 -32.20 -7.67 39.62
C SER A 3 -31.79 -8.05 38.19
N ALA A 4 -32.60 -7.66 37.19
CA ALA A 4 -32.29 -7.81 35.77
C ALA A 4 -30.95 -7.12 35.40
N ALA A 5 -30.77 -5.88 35.85
CA ALA A 5 -29.55 -5.11 35.65
C ALA A 5 -28.32 -5.85 36.19
N ALA A 6 -28.42 -6.43 37.40
CA ALA A 6 -27.33 -7.20 38.00
C ALA A 6 -27.01 -8.48 37.21
N ALA A 7 -28.00 -9.11 36.57
CA ALA A 7 -27.79 -10.27 35.70
C ALA A 7 -27.03 -9.92 34.42
N PHE A 8 -27.42 -8.84 33.75
CA PHE A 8 -26.69 -8.33 32.59
C PHE A 8 -25.28 -7.86 32.96
N ALA A 9 -25.13 -7.13 34.06
CA ALA A 9 -23.83 -6.70 34.58
C ALA A 9 -22.91 -7.89 34.87
N TRP A 10 -23.43 -8.96 35.46
CA TRP A 10 -22.68 -10.18 35.72
C TRP A 10 -22.25 -10.87 34.43
N GLU A 11 -23.14 -11.00 33.44
CA GLU A 11 -22.79 -11.60 32.14
C GLU A 11 -21.71 -10.79 31.41
N PHE A 12 -21.87 -9.47 31.34
CA PHE A 12 -20.87 -8.61 30.72
C PHE A 12 -19.56 -8.65 31.49
N ARG A 13 -19.58 -8.64 32.83
CA ARG A 13 -18.37 -8.78 33.65
C ARG A 13 -17.61 -10.08 33.33
N GLN A 14 -18.29 -11.21 33.20
CA GLN A 14 -17.64 -12.48 32.86
C GLN A 14 -17.00 -12.46 31.46
N ARG A 15 -17.68 -11.85 30.49
CA ARG A 15 -17.18 -11.72 29.11
C ARG A 15 -16.10 -10.65 28.96
N LEU A 16 -16.17 -9.59 29.76
CA LEU A 16 -15.30 -8.41 29.68
C LEU A 16 -14.11 -8.46 30.62
N ARG A 17 -14.07 -9.36 31.62
CA ARG A 17 -13.06 -9.34 32.70
C ARG A 17 -11.64 -9.12 32.21
N TRP A 18 -11.21 -9.87 31.20
CA TRP A 18 -9.85 -9.77 30.66
C TRP A 18 -9.63 -8.51 29.82
N GLY A 19 -10.65 -8.07 29.08
CA GLY A 19 -10.57 -6.83 28.31
C GLY A 19 -10.60 -5.58 29.18
N LEU A 20 -11.37 -5.57 30.27
CA LEU A 20 -11.39 -4.48 31.25
C LEU A 20 -10.09 -4.42 32.05
N ILE A 21 -9.52 -5.58 32.42
CA ILE A 21 -8.19 -5.64 33.05
C ILE A 21 -7.13 -5.11 32.09
N ALA A 22 -7.14 -5.55 30.82
CA ALA A 22 -6.20 -5.08 29.82
C ALA A 22 -6.34 -3.57 29.53
N LEU A 23 -7.58 -3.06 29.47
CA LEU A 23 -7.85 -1.63 29.31
C LEU A 23 -7.40 -0.82 30.54
N GLY A 24 -7.67 -1.31 31.75
CA GLY A 24 -7.23 -0.68 32.99
C GLY A 24 -5.71 -0.63 33.07
N LEU A 25 -5.02 -1.75 32.77
CA LEU A 25 -3.56 -1.81 32.68
C LEU A 25 -3.03 -0.84 31.61
N TYR A 26 -3.71 -0.74 30.46
CA TYR A 26 -3.37 0.21 29.41
C TYR A 26 -3.48 1.66 29.89
N PHE A 27 -4.57 2.05 30.55
CA PHE A 27 -4.70 3.41 31.09
C PHE A 27 -3.69 3.71 32.17
N VAL A 28 -3.33 2.72 33.01
CA VAL A 28 -2.24 2.85 33.98
C VAL A 28 -0.91 3.07 33.26
N VAL A 29 -0.56 2.24 32.27
CA VAL A 29 0.68 2.40 31.48
C VAL A 29 0.70 3.73 30.75
N LEU A 30 -0.42 4.15 30.17
CA LEU A 30 -0.54 5.43 29.47
C LEU A 30 -0.35 6.61 30.43
N ALA A 31 -1.01 6.57 31.59
CA ALA A 31 -0.84 7.57 32.63
C ALA A 31 0.59 7.58 33.19
N THR A 32 1.18 6.42 33.49
CA THR A 32 2.57 6.31 33.95
C THR A 32 3.54 6.84 32.90
N PHE A 33 3.41 6.44 31.64
CA PHE A 33 4.24 6.94 30.55
C PHE A 33 4.10 8.47 30.38
N ARG A 34 2.89 9.00 30.54
CA ARG A 34 2.61 10.44 30.47
C ARG A 34 3.24 11.20 31.64
N PHE A 35 2.90 10.82 32.86
CA PHE A 35 3.22 11.59 34.06
C PHE A 35 4.65 11.33 34.57
N VAL A 36 5.23 10.16 34.30
CA VAL A 36 6.55 9.76 34.78
C VAL A 36 7.63 9.90 33.70
N ILE A 37 7.36 9.52 32.44
CA ILE A 37 8.40 9.48 31.40
C ILE A 37 8.45 10.77 30.58
N LEU A 38 7.30 11.25 30.07
CA LEU A 38 7.27 12.48 29.25
C LEU A 38 7.20 13.77 30.09
N GLY A 39 6.70 13.68 31.32
CA GLY A 39 6.42 14.81 32.18
C GLY A 39 5.06 15.48 31.90
N PRO A 40 4.43 16.13 32.90
CA PRO A 40 3.02 16.57 32.83
C PRO A 40 2.70 17.58 31.72
N ARG A 41 3.70 18.33 31.25
CA ARG A 41 3.54 19.45 30.30
C ARG A 41 4.17 19.21 28.93
N ALA A 42 4.70 18.02 28.65
CA ALA A 42 5.28 17.75 27.33
C ALA A 42 4.18 17.81 26.25
N PRO A 43 4.35 18.58 25.17
CA PRO A 43 3.34 18.66 24.11
C PRO A 43 3.29 17.33 23.35
N ILE A 44 2.11 16.70 23.34
CA ILE A 44 1.84 15.56 22.47
C ILE A 44 0.93 16.05 21.34
N HIS A 45 1.50 16.27 20.15
CA HIS A 45 0.73 16.72 19.00
C HIS A 45 -0.19 15.59 18.48
N PRO A 46 -1.54 15.74 18.49
CA PRO A 46 -2.52 14.67 18.24
C PRO A 46 -2.49 14.01 16.86
N LEU A 47 -1.72 14.58 15.94
CA LEU A 47 -1.70 14.18 14.52
C LEU A 47 -0.27 14.08 13.97
N ARG A 48 0.75 14.36 14.79
CA ARG A 48 2.17 14.43 14.36
C ARG A 48 3.15 13.64 15.25
N SER A 49 2.66 12.96 16.27
CA SER A 49 3.52 12.24 17.25
C SER A 49 3.37 10.73 17.12
N MET A 50 4.46 10.04 16.79
CA MET A 50 4.56 8.55 16.81
C MET A 50 4.17 8.00 18.18
N THR A 51 4.58 8.72 19.23
CA THR A 51 4.24 8.40 20.61
C THR A 51 2.74 8.44 20.82
N PHE A 52 2.04 9.51 20.40
CA PHE A 52 0.57 9.59 20.50
C PHE A 52 -0.14 8.45 19.76
N ALA A 53 0.31 8.16 18.55
CA ALA A 53 -0.33 7.14 17.74
C ALA A 53 -0.20 5.74 18.38
N LEU A 54 0.98 5.41 18.93
CA LEU A 54 1.24 4.13 19.60
C LEU A 54 0.64 4.03 21.00
N THR A 55 0.65 5.12 21.77
CA THR A 55 0.21 5.12 23.16
C THR A 55 -1.27 5.46 23.31
N VAL A 56 -1.92 6.08 22.32
CA VAL A 56 -3.33 6.49 22.41
C VAL A 56 -4.20 5.85 21.32
N ASN A 57 -3.88 6.09 20.05
CA ASN A 57 -4.76 5.67 18.95
C ASN A 57 -4.84 4.15 18.79
N VAL A 58 -3.70 3.44 18.85
CA VAL A 58 -3.69 1.98 18.70
C VAL A 58 -4.52 1.32 19.80
N PRO A 59 -4.25 1.52 21.09
CA PRO A 59 -4.95 0.75 22.09
C PRO A 59 -6.41 1.20 22.22
N LEU A 60 -6.72 2.48 21.93
CA LEU A 60 -8.10 2.96 21.80
C LEU A 60 -8.86 2.24 20.68
N ALA A 61 -8.26 2.08 19.49
CA ALA A 61 -8.90 1.36 18.38
C ALA A 61 -9.12 -0.13 18.71
N PHE A 62 -8.14 -0.77 19.35
CA PHE A 62 -8.29 -2.17 19.81
C PHE A 62 -9.37 -2.30 20.89
N ALA A 63 -9.40 -1.39 21.87
CA ALA A 63 -10.42 -1.35 22.90
C ALA A 63 -11.81 -1.14 22.30
N PHE A 64 -11.95 -0.15 21.40
CA PHE A 64 -13.18 0.14 20.69
C PHE A 64 -13.70 -1.10 19.97
N MET A 65 -12.87 -1.76 19.15
CA MET A 65 -13.26 -2.98 18.42
C MET A 65 -13.61 -4.15 19.35
N TYR A 66 -12.86 -4.33 20.44
CA TYR A 66 -13.13 -5.37 21.41
C TYR A 66 -14.50 -5.18 22.08
N PHE A 67 -14.76 -3.98 22.59
CA PHE A 67 -16.03 -3.69 23.25
C PHE A 67 -17.21 -3.71 22.29
N LEU A 68 -17.03 -3.19 21.08
CA LEU A 68 -17.99 -3.28 19.99
C LEU A 68 -18.42 -4.75 19.79
N ALA A 69 -17.45 -5.67 19.73
CA ALA A 69 -17.72 -7.09 19.51
C ALA A 69 -18.37 -7.79 20.72
N VAL A 70 -18.11 -7.32 21.95
CA VAL A 70 -18.71 -7.87 23.17
C VAL A 70 -20.15 -7.38 23.36
N PHE A 71 -20.38 -6.06 23.30
CA PHE A 71 -21.69 -5.46 23.56
C PHE A 71 -22.71 -5.72 22.45
N SER A 72 -22.27 -5.96 21.22
CA SER A 72 -23.14 -6.42 20.13
C SER A 72 -23.45 -7.92 20.18
N TYR A 73 -22.82 -8.67 21.09
CA TYR A 73 -22.75 -10.14 21.06
C TYR A 73 -22.14 -10.71 19.77
N GLY A 74 -21.42 -9.90 18.99
CA GLY A 74 -20.77 -10.30 17.74
C GLY A 74 -19.73 -11.41 17.91
N LEU A 75 -19.13 -11.54 19.09
CA LEU A 75 -18.23 -12.66 19.41
C LEU A 75 -18.95 -14.00 19.67
N ALA A 76 -20.27 -14.03 19.84
CA ALA A 76 -21.00 -15.24 20.20
C ALA A 76 -21.96 -15.72 19.12
N GLY A 77 -22.31 -14.87 18.17
CA GLY A 77 -23.31 -15.18 17.16
C GLY A 77 -22.79 -15.11 15.73
N ASP A 78 -23.58 -15.65 14.82
CA ASP A 78 -23.29 -15.65 13.41
C ASP A 78 -23.79 -14.38 12.72
N LEU A 79 -22.86 -13.46 12.39
CA LEU A 79 -23.17 -12.22 11.67
C LEU A 79 -23.90 -12.45 10.34
N THR A 80 -23.75 -13.64 9.76
CA THR A 80 -24.33 -14.01 8.47
C THR A 80 -25.65 -14.78 8.58
N ALA A 81 -26.08 -15.16 9.79
CA ALA A 81 -27.35 -15.85 9.99
C ALA A 81 -28.55 -14.92 9.82
N ARG A 82 -29.69 -15.51 9.43
CA ARG A 82 -31.01 -14.85 9.42
C ARG A 82 -31.51 -14.54 10.83
N HIS A 83 -31.23 -15.46 11.76
CA HIS A 83 -31.61 -15.32 13.16
C HIS A 83 -30.89 -14.15 13.82
N SER A 84 -31.53 -13.56 14.82
CA SER A 84 -30.94 -12.53 15.67
C SER A 84 -29.64 -13.02 16.31
N LEU A 85 -28.66 -12.11 16.44
CA LEU A 85 -27.46 -12.34 17.26
C LEU A 85 -27.74 -12.25 18.76
N TYR A 86 -28.94 -11.79 19.14
CA TYR A 86 -29.32 -11.68 20.53
C TYR A 86 -29.33 -13.09 21.16
N PRO A 87 -28.59 -13.33 22.27
CA PRO A 87 -28.41 -14.69 22.78
C PRO A 87 -29.75 -15.28 23.24
N ALA A 88 -30.12 -16.45 22.69
CA ALA A 88 -31.39 -17.10 23.02
C ALA A 88 -31.56 -17.38 24.53
N ARG A 89 -30.46 -17.72 25.23
CA ARG A 89 -30.45 -17.90 26.70
C ARG A 89 -30.89 -16.67 27.49
N MET A 90 -30.83 -15.47 26.91
CA MET A 90 -31.27 -14.25 27.58
C MET A 90 -32.79 -14.11 27.59
N PHE A 91 -33.48 -14.80 26.66
CA PHE A 91 -34.95 -14.80 26.64
C PHE A 91 -35.57 -15.59 27.78
N THR A 92 -34.78 -16.40 28.50
CA THR A 92 -35.24 -17.12 29.70
C THR A 92 -35.29 -16.22 30.94
N LEU A 93 -34.77 -15.00 30.87
CA LEU A 93 -34.88 -14.04 31.96
C LEU A 93 -36.32 -13.50 32.06
N PRO A 94 -36.94 -13.46 33.26
CA PRO A 94 -38.31 -13.02 33.47
C PRO A 94 -38.42 -11.47 33.44
N VAL A 95 -38.07 -10.86 32.31
CA VAL A 95 -38.00 -9.40 32.15
C VAL A 95 -38.69 -8.95 30.86
N SER A 96 -39.07 -7.68 30.79
CA SER A 96 -39.72 -7.11 29.60
C SER A 96 -38.74 -7.02 28.42
N THR A 97 -39.25 -7.00 27.19
CA THR A 97 -38.43 -6.79 25.98
C THR A 97 -37.70 -5.45 26.02
N ALA A 98 -38.31 -4.43 26.61
CA ALA A 98 -37.66 -3.14 26.86
C ALA A 98 -36.44 -3.29 27.77
N ALA A 99 -36.52 -4.08 28.83
CA ALA A 99 -35.39 -4.36 29.71
C ALA A 99 -34.32 -5.25 29.03
N LEU A 100 -34.74 -6.21 28.19
CA LEU A 100 -33.81 -7.04 27.41
C LEU A 100 -32.97 -6.20 26.44
N ALA A 101 -33.57 -5.24 25.73
CA ALA A 101 -32.81 -4.36 24.85
C ALA A 101 -32.05 -3.27 25.64
N GLY A 102 -32.72 -2.65 26.61
CA GLY A 102 -32.25 -1.43 27.28
C GLY A 102 -30.99 -1.62 28.12
N TRP A 103 -30.92 -2.68 28.94
CA TRP A 103 -29.74 -2.88 29.80
C TRP A 103 -28.46 -3.13 29.00
N PRO A 104 -28.40 -4.07 28.04
CA PRO A 104 -27.25 -4.23 27.14
C PRO A 104 -26.85 -2.98 26.38
N MET A 105 -27.81 -2.20 25.88
CA MET A 105 -27.49 -0.95 25.17
C MET A 105 -26.90 0.07 26.11
N LEU A 106 -27.50 0.27 27.28
CA LEU A 106 -27.01 1.23 28.27
C LEU A 106 -25.57 0.89 28.69
N TYR A 107 -25.27 -0.38 28.97
CA TYR A 107 -23.90 -0.79 29.29
C TYR A 107 -22.94 -0.53 28.11
N GLY A 108 -23.35 -0.82 26.87
CA GLY A 108 -22.53 -0.59 25.69
C GLY A 108 -22.26 0.89 25.41
N THR A 109 -23.29 1.73 25.41
CA THR A 109 -23.20 3.16 25.12
C THR A 109 -22.42 3.90 26.19
N VAL A 110 -22.69 3.62 27.48
CA VAL A 110 -21.94 4.23 28.60
C VAL A 110 -20.47 3.83 28.56
N THR A 111 -20.16 2.57 28.24
CA THR A 111 -18.76 2.12 28.14
C THR A 111 -18.03 2.78 26.98
N MET A 112 -18.68 2.94 25.81
CA MET A 112 -18.08 3.61 24.64
C MET A 112 -17.89 5.11 24.84
N ALA A 113 -18.90 5.80 25.37
CA ALA A 113 -18.79 7.20 25.73
C ALA A 113 -17.70 7.40 26.80
N GLY A 114 -17.70 6.57 27.83
CA GLY A 114 -16.71 6.60 28.92
C GLY A 114 -15.28 6.33 28.43
N LEU A 115 -15.11 5.44 27.44
CA LEU A 115 -13.81 5.17 26.83
C LEU A 115 -13.23 6.43 26.16
N TRP A 116 -14.03 7.18 25.40
CA TRP A 116 -13.59 8.45 24.81
C TRP A 116 -13.26 9.47 25.90
N VAL A 117 -14.16 9.67 26.86
CA VAL A 117 -13.95 10.64 27.96
C VAL A 117 -12.67 10.30 28.73
N ALA A 118 -12.44 9.04 29.07
CA ALA A 118 -11.22 8.61 29.76
C ALA A 118 -9.96 8.93 28.93
N VAL A 119 -9.96 8.66 27.62
CA VAL A 119 -8.83 9.02 26.75
C VAL A 119 -8.64 10.53 26.68
N ALA A 120 -9.71 11.31 26.53
CA ALA A 120 -9.64 12.76 26.45
C ALA A 120 -9.05 13.36 27.74
N LEU A 121 -9.51 12.91 28.91
CA LEU A 121 -9.05 13.37 30.21
C LEU A 121 -7.61 12.93 30.53
N VAL A 122 -7.23 11.69 30.21
CA VAL A 122 -5.92 11.12 30.58
C VAL A 122 -4.82 11.47 29.57
N ALA A 123 -5.15 11.54 28.28
CA ALA A 123 -4.16 11.66 27.22
C ALA A 123 -4.14 13.03 26.51
N LEU A 124 -5.31 13.60 26.21
CA LEU A 124 -5.41 14.79 25.35
C LEU A 124 -5.33 16.10 26.14
N TRP A 125 -6.16 16.25 27.17
CA TRP A 125 -6.25 17.49 27.92
C TRP A 125 -4.96 17.86 28.67
N PRO A 126 -4.25 16.91 29.33
CA PRO A 126 -2.95 17.18 29.94
C PRO A 126 -1.88 17.58 28.91
N SER A 127 -2.12 17.33 27.61
CA SER A 127 -1.21 17.68 26.51
C SER A 127 -1.47 19.08 25.93
N GLY A 128 -2.36 19.87 26.54
CA GLY A 128 -2.73 21.20 26.06
C GLY A 128 -3.56 21.18 24.78
N VAL A 129 -4.08 20.01 24.42
CA VAL A 129 -4.90 19.83 23.21
C VAL A 129 -6.37 19.98 23.61
N PRO A 130 -7.09 21.00 23.09
CA PRO A 130 -8.52 21.09 23.31
C PRO A 130 -9.20 19.93 22.57
N ALA A 131 -9.74 18.98 23.34
CA ALA A 131 -10.48 17.84 22.81
C ALA A 131 -11.94 17.92 23.28
N PRO A 132 -12.92 17.97 22.35
CA PRO A 132 -14.33 18.02 22.71
C PRO A 132 -14.74 16.72 23.40
N LEU A 133 -15.45 16.82 24.52
CA LEU A 133 -15.86 15.67 25.31
C LEU A 133 -17.18 15.06 24.81
N ILE A 134 -18.10 15.90 24.34
CA ILE A 134 -19.51 15.53 24.22
C ILE A 134 -19.79 14.86 22.89
N TRP A 135 -19.51 15.53 21.76
CA TRP A 135 -19.88 14.97 20.46
C TRP A 135 -19.15 13.66 20.11
N PRO A 136 -17.86 13.43 20.42
CA PRO A 136 -17.22 12.16 20.07
C PRO A 136 -17.68 11.02 20.99
N ALA A 137 -18.01 11.31 22.26
CA ALA A 137 -18.64 10.36 23.16
C ALA A 137 -20.04 9.96 22.66
N LEU A 138 -20.84 10.93 22.20
CA LEU A 138 -22.14 10.67 21.59
C LEU A 138 -22.02 9.89 20.28
N PHE A 139 -21.03 10.18 19.45
CA PHE A 139 -20.75 9.41 18.24
C PHE A 139 -20.42 7.96 18.58
N ALA A 140 -19.49 7.72 19.52
CA ALA A 140 -19.13 6.37 19.96
C ALA A 140 -20.34 5.60 20.53
N ALA A 141 -21.19 6.28 21.31
CA ALA A 141 -22.44 5.73 21.83
C ALA A 141 -23.46 5.42 20.71
N ALA A 142 -23.68 6.35 19.77
CA ALA A 142 -24.59 6.15 18.65
C ALA A 142 -24.13 5.01 17.75
N PHE A 143 -22.82 4.91 17.50
CA PHE A 143 -22.21 3.86 16.69
C PHE A 143 -22.46 2.47 17.28
N VAL A 144 -22.17 2.27 18.58
CA VAL A 144 -22.41 0.97 19.23
C VAL A 144 -23.91 0.66 19.34
N ALA A 145 -24.75 1.67 19.62
CA ALA A 145 -26.19 1.49 19.75
C ALA A 145 -26.83 1.02 18.43
N TRP A 146 -26.46 1.63 17.31
CA TRP A 146 -26.95 1.22 15.98
C TRP A 146 -26.40 -0.13 15.57
N LEU A 147 -25.13 -0.41 15.83
CA LEU A 147 -24.60 -1.76 15.59
C LEU A 147 -25.35 -2.82 16.40
N GLN A 148 -25.66 -2.55 17.67
CA GLN A 148 -26.47 -3.44 18.51
C GLN A 148 -27.87 -3.64 17.92
N ALA A 149 -28.55 -2.56 17.53
CA ALA A 149 -29.88 -2.63 16.91
C ALA A 149 -29.88 -3.52 15.66
N PHE A 150 -28.93 -3.32 14.74
CA PHE A 150 -28.79 -4.15 13.56
C PHE A 150 -28.34 -5.57 13.88
N ALA A 151 -27.41 -5.74 14.83
CA ALA A 151 -26.97 -7.07 15.23
C ALA A 151 -28.14 -7.92 15.76
N TRP A 152 -29.00 -7.31 16.57
CA TRP A 152 -30.11 -8.02 17.21
C TRP A 152 -31.34 -8.14 16.32
N MET A 153 -31.38 -7.44 15.18
CA MET A 153 -32.47 -7.57 14.23
C MET A 153 -32.41 -8.93 13.52
N PRO A 154 -33.52 -9.69 13.50
CA PRO A 154 -33.65 -10.83 12.59
C PRO A 154 -33.86 -10.31 11.16
N TYR A 155 -33.17 -10.91 10.20
CA TYR A 155 -33.24 -10.50 8.78
C TYR A 155 -33.79 -11.61 7.92
N GLY A 156 -34.49 -11.21 6.85
CA GLY A 156 -35.05 -12.17 5.89
C GLY A 156 -34.02 -12.86 5.00
N LEU A 157 -32.81 -12.30 4.89
CA LEU A 157 -31.72 -12.85 4.09
C LEU A 157 -30.44 -13.03 4.94
N PRO A 158 -29.72 -14.16 4.78
CA PRO A 158 -28.43 -14.37 5.44
C PRO A 158 -27.41 -13.33 4.99
N GLY A 159 -26.81 -12.57 5.92
CA GLY A 159 -25.78 -11.57 5.64
C GLY A 159 -26.28 -10.14 5.45
N LEU A 160 -27.60 -9.91 5.31
CA LEU A 160 -28.17 -8.58 5.12
C LEU A 160 -27.84 -7.62 6.28
N ARG A 161 -27.81 -8.17 7.49
CA ARG A 161 -27.34 -7.48 8.70
C ARG A 161 -26.04 -6.71 8.48
N MET A 162 -25.05 -7.38 7.89
CA MET A 162 -23.72 -6.80 7.73
C MET A 162 -23.75 -5.61 6.78
N ILE A 163 -24.54 -5.69 5.71
CA ILE A 163 -24.66 -4.60 4.74
C ILE A 163 -25.38 -3.41 5.34
N VAL A 164 -26.52 -3.66 6.01
CA VAL A 164 -27.25 -2.59 6.70
C VAL A 164 -26.36 -1.92 7.74
N ALA A 165 -25.61 -2.71 8.53
CA ALA A 165 -24.66 -2.18 9.49
C ALA A 165 -23.54 -1.39 8.82
N VAL A 166 -22.88 -1.92 7.78
CA VAL A 166 -21.79 -1.21 7.08
C VAL A 166 -22.28 0.07 6.44
N LEU A 167 -23.36 0.04 5.65
CA LEU A 167 -23.89 1.23 4.98
C LEU A 167 -24.29 2.31 5.98
N TRP A 168 -25.00 1.94 7.04
CA TRP A 168 -25.44 2.89 8.05
C TRP A 168 -24.27 3.48 8.84
N LEU A 169 -23.35 2.63 9.31
CA LEU A 169 -22.20 3.08 10.07
C LEU A 169 -21.26 3.94 9.21
N SER A 170 -21.03 3.56 7.95
CA SER A 170 -20.27 4.39 7.00
C SER A 170 -20.97 5.72 6.69
N MET A 171 -22.31 5.76 6.68
CA MET A 171 -23.05 7.02 6.52
C MET A 171 -22.89 7.92 7.75
N ILE A 172 -22.99 7.38 8.98
CA ILE A 172 -22.72 8.15 10.20
C ILE A 172 -21.29 8.69 10.16
N ASP A 173 -20.30 7.86 9.83
CA ASP A 173 -18.89 8.26 9.70
C ASP A 173 -18.74 9.38 8.67
N ALA A 174 -19.31 9.23 7.48
CA ALA A 174 -19.23 10.22 6.41
C ALA A 174 -19.82 11.57 6.83
N VAL A 175 -20.96 11.57 7.54
CA VAL A 175 -21.58 12.80 8.07
C VAL A 175 -20.64 13.48 9.07
N VAL A 176 -20.02 12.72 9.98
CA VAL A 176 -19.07 13.26 10.97
C VAL A 176 -17.81 13.79 10.30
N PHE A 177 -17.19 13.03 9.39
CA PHE A 177 -16.00 13.48 8.66
C PHE A 177 -16.27 14.73 7.84
N THR A 178 -17.41 14.78 7.14
CA THR A 178 -17.84 15.96 6.39
C THR A 178 -18.02 17.15 7.33
N ALA A 179 -18.68 16.96 8.47
CA ALA A 179 -18.86 18.02 9.46
C ALA A 179 -17.54 18.51 10.06
N MET A 180 -16.55 17.63 10.25
CA MET A 180 -15.20 18.01 10.68
C MET A 180 -14.46 18.80 9.60
N GLU A 181 -14.53 18.38 8.33
CA GLU A 181 -13.90 19.08 7.21
C GLU A 181 -14.46 20.50 7.05
N PHE A 182 -15.78 20.65 7.19
CA PHE A 182 -16.47 21.95 7.13
C PHE A 182 -16.47 22.72 8.47
N GLN A 183 -15.71 22.26 9.48
CA GLN A 183 -15.55 22.94 10.78
C GLN A 183 -16.89 23.27 11.46
N VAL A 184 -17.83 22.33 11.41
CA VAL A 184 -19.18 22.50 11.97
C VAL A 184 -19.14 22.68 13.49
N ARG A 185 -19.97 23.59 14.00
CA ARG A 185 -20.09 23.88 15.45
C ARG A 185 -20.46 22.62 16.26
N GLU A 186 -19.84 22.45 17.44
CA GLU A 186 -20.08 21.30 18.33
C GLU A 186 -21.56 21.14 18.71
N SER A 187 -22.28 22.23 18.95
CA SER A 187 -23.71 22.18 19.26
C SER A 187 -24.55 21.54 18.15
N LEU A 188 -24.17 21.76 16.88
CA LEU A 188 -24.85 21.15 15.74
C LEU A 188 -24.49 19.66 15.61
N MET A 189 -23.25 19.29 15.95
CA MET A 189 -22.86 17.88 16.02
C MET A 189 -23.63 17.11 17.09
N ILE A 190 -23.78 17.72 18.28
CA ILE A 190 -24.61 17.16 19.36
C ILE A 190 -26.06 17.02 18.91
N LEU A 191 -26.62 18.05 18.24
CA LEU A 191 -27.99 18.03 17.73
C LEU A 191 -28.23 16.89 16.73
N ILE A 192 -27.25 16.58 15.88
CA ILE A 192 -27.32 15.49 14.89
C ILE A 192 -27.17 14.11 15.58
N LEU A 193 -26.24 13.98 16.52
CA LEU A 193 -25.87 12.67 17.10
C LEU A 193 -26.76 12.25 18.27
N ALA A 194 -27.21 13.18 19.12
CA ALA A 194 -27.98 12.86 20.32
C ALA A 194 -29.28 12.09 20.04
N PRO A 195 -30.07 12.40 18.98
CA PRO A 195 -31.27 11.64 18.64
C PRO A 195 -30.99 10.20 18.19
N LEU A 196 -29.78 9.91 17.69
CA LEU A 196 -29.46 8.58 17.14
C LEU A 196 -29.48 7.48 18.19
N VAL A 197 -29.11 7.78 19.44
CA VAL A 197 -29.09 6.79 20.54
C VAL A 197 -30.51 6.32 20.94
N PRO A 198 -31.48 7.20 21.26
CA PRO A 198 -32.84 6.77 21.56
C PRO A 198 -33.54 6.13 20.36
N LEU A 199 -33.27 6.59 19.13
CA LEU A 199 -33.79 5.95 17.91
C LEU A 199 -33.25 4.51 17.75
N ALA A 200 -31.95 4.32 17.97
CA ALA A 200 -31.34 2.99 17.98
C ALA A 200 -31.96 2.10 19.06
N TYR A 201 -32.28 2.65 20.25
CA TYR A 201 -32.97 1.89 21.30
C TYR A 201 -34.37 1.42 20.89
N LEU A 202 -35.15 2.27 20.22
CA LEU A 202 -36.45 1.88 19.68
C LEU A 202 -36.32 0.75 18.64
N ALA A 203 -35.35 0.88 17.73
CA ALA A 203 -35.03 -0.14 16.73
C ALA A 203 -34.58 -1.46 17.38
N ALA A 204 -33.72 -1.40 18.40
CA ALA A 204 -33.25 -2.56 19.15
C ALA A 204 -34.37 -3.22 19.96
N ARG A 205 -35.25 -2.46 20.59
CA ARG A 205 -36.43 -2.99 21.30
C ARG A 205 -37.34 -3.74 20.35
N TYR A 206 -37.59 -3.19 19.16
CA TYR A 206 -38.35 -3.87 18.11
C TYR A 206 -37.64 -5.16 17.65
N ALA A 207 -36.34 -5.07 17.35
CA ALA A 207 -35.50 -6.20 16.95
C ALA A 207 -35.52 -7.36 17.96
N VAL A 208 -35.25 -7.05 19.24
CA VAL A 208 -35.24 -8.03 20.34
C VAL A 208 -36.64 -8.59 20.58
N GLY A 209 -37.69 -7.79 20.41
CA GLY A 209 -39.08 -8.25 20.50
C GLY A 209 -39.40 -9.33 19.46
N ARG A 210 -39.07 -9.07 18.20
CA ARG A 210 -39.23 -10.07 17.13
C ARG A 210 -38.40 -11.32 17.38
N ALA A 211 -37.14 -11.15 17.77
CA ALA A 211 -36.25 -12.25 18.09
C ALA A 211 -36.79 -13.12 19.24
N ARG A 212 -37.38 -12.50 20.27
CA ARG A 212 -38.01 -13.19 21.41
C ARG A 212 -39.22 -14.01 21.00
N CYS A 213 -40.01 -13.54 20.03
CA CYS A 213 -41.12 -14.28 19.44
C CYS A 213 -40.66 -15.40 18.47
N GLY A 214 -39.35 -15.55 18.24
CA GLY A 214 -38.82 -16.49 17.24
C GLY A 214 -39.08 -16.05 15.80
N GLU A 215 -39.52 -14.81 15.58
CA GLU A 215 -39.83 -14.32 14.25
C GLU A 215 -38.56 -14.06 13.45
N THR A 216 -38.36 -14.85 12.40
CA THR A 216 -37.46 -14.50 11.31
C THR A 216 -38.29 -14.23 10.07
N PRO A 217 -38.26 -13.01 9.51
CA PRO A 217 -38.88 -12.77 8.21
C PRO A 217 -38.36 -13.80 7.20
N ASP A 218 -39.22 -14.33 6.32
CA ASP A 218 -38.75 -15.17 5.22
C ASP A 218 -38.89 -14.40 3.91
N TRP A 219 -37.83 -13.70 3.53
CA TRP A 219 -37.81 -12.95 2.28
C TRP A 219 -37.43 -13.83 1.09
N ARG A 220 -37.16 -15.13 1.29
CA ARG A 220 -36.90 -16.07 0.19
C ARG A 220 -38.04 -16.06 -0.82
N GLY A 221 -39.30 -15.88 -0.40
CA GLY A 221 -40.46 -15.77 -1.28
C GLY A 221 -40.51 -14.49 -2.15
N VAL A 222 -39.90 -13.40 -1.68
CA VAL A 222 -39.80 -12.14 -2.44
C VAL A 222 -38.67 -12.25 -3.46
N PHE A 223 -37.52 -12.79 -3.04
CA PHE A 223 -36.37 -13.01 -3.91
C PHE A 223 -36.52 -14.25 -4.81
N SER A 224 -37.40 -15.21 -4.53
CA SER A 224 -37.72 -16.32 -5.43
C SER A 224 -38.53 -15.86 -6.63
N ARG A 225 -39.33 -14.79 -6.50
CA ARG A 225 -40.01 -14.15 -7.64
C ARG A 225 -39.02 -13.50 -8.61
N LEU A 226 -37.95 -12.89 -8.10
CA LEU A 226 -36.79 -12.41 -8.88
C LEU A 226 -35.92 -13.57 -9.37
N GLY A 227 -35.81 -14.63 -8.56
CA GLY A 227 -35.12 -15.88 -8.84
C GLY A 227 -35.84 -16.83 -9.79
N ARG A 228 -36.97 -16.44 -10.41
CA ARG A 228 -37.55 -17.23 -11.52
C ARG A 228 -36.60 -17.33 -12.73
N ILE A 229 -35.60 -16.45 -12.82
CA ILE A 229 -34.45 -16.60 -13.74
C ILE A 229 -33.55 -17.78 -13.32
N ALA A 230 -33.42 -18.08 -12.03
CA ALA A 230 -32.73 -19.27 -11.54
C ALA A 230 -33.56 -20.57 -11.72
N ASP A 231 -34.86 -20.46 -12.01
CA ASP A 231 -35.70 -21.58 -12.48
C ASP A 231 -35.56 -21.82 -14.00
N VAL A 232 -34.97 -20.87 -14.75
CA VAL A 232 -34.50 -21.09 -16.14
C VAL A 232 -33.24 -21.96 -16.15
N LEU A 233 -32.46 -21.97 -15.06
CA LEU A 233 -31.42 -22.97 -14.86
C LEU A 233 -32.10 -24.31 -14.49
N PRO A 234 -31.82 -25.41 -15.21
CA PRO A 234 -32.61 -26.63 -15.10
C PRO A 234 -32.67 -27.14 -13.66
N ARG A 235 -33.88 -27.16 -13.08
CA ARG A 235 -34.16 -27.95 -11.86
C ARG A 235 -33.87 -29.41 -12.21
N ARG A 236 -32.85 -29.97 -11.58
CA ARG A 236 -32.39 -31.34 -11.86
C ARG A 236 -33.50 -32.32 -11.50
N ARG A 237 -34.11 -32.93 -12.52
CA ARG A 237 -35.06 -34.05 -12.38
C ARG A 237 -34.36 -35.42 -12.36
N GLY A 238 -33.04 -35.48 -12.60
CA GLY A 238 -32.25 -36.70 -12.72
C GLY A 238 -31.14 -36.86 -11.67
N TRP A 239 -30.68 -38.11 -11.50
CA TRP A 239 -29.73 -38.52 -10.46
C TRP A 239 -28.33 -37.91 -10.68
N PHE A 240 -27.53 -37.78 -9.62
CA PHE A 240 -26.14 -37.33 -9.77
C PHE A 240 -25.26 -38.48 -10.27
N PRO A 241 -24.49 -38.31 -11.36
CA PRO A 241 -23.63 -39.37 -11.88
C PRO A 241 -22.40 -39.64 -10.98
N SER A 242 -22.16 -38.79 -9.99
CA SER A 242 -21.18 -39.05 -8.93
C SER A 242 -21.46 -38.23 -7.68
N ALA A 243 -21.03 -38.75 -6.52
CA ALA A 243 -21.09 -38.03 -5.25
C ALA A 243 -20.34 -36.67 -5.31
N ALA A 244 -19.30 -36.56 -6.13
CA ALA A 244 -18.55 -35.31 -6.28
C ALA A 244 -19.37 -34.22 -7.00
N ARG A 245 -20.17 -34.59 -8.01
CA ARG A 245 -21.11 -33.65 -8.65
C ARG A 245 -22.25 -33.28 -7.71
N ALA A 246 -22.77 -34.23 -6.93
CA ALA A 246 -23.75 -33.94 -5.88
C ALA A 246 -23.20 -32.94 -4.85
N GLN A 247 -21.95 -33.12 -4.40
CA GLN A 247 -21.31 -32.19 -3.48
C GLN A 247 -21.12 -30.80 -4.10
N THR A 248 -20.63 -30.72 -5.35
CA THR A 248 -20.44 -29.42 -6.02
C THR A 248 -21.77 -28.67 -6.18
N TRP A 249 -22.84 -29.39 -6.54
CA TRP A 249 -24.18 -28.81 -6.61
C TRP A 249 -24.66 -28.34 -5.23
N PHE A 250 -24.44 -29.14 -4.19
CA PHE A 250 -24.80 -28.77 -2.82
C PHE A 250 -24.07 -27.49 -2.35
N GLU A 251 -22.76 -27.40 -2.57
CA GLU A 251 -21.97 -26.20 -2.25
C GLU A 251 -22.47 -24.98 -3.04
N TRP A 252 -22.83 -25.15 -4.30
CA TRP A 252 -23.41 -24.07 -5.12
C TRP A 252 -24.75 -23.57 -4.56
N GLN A 253 -25.66 -24.47 -4.19
CA GLN A 253 -26.96 -24.12 -3.63
C GLN A 253 -26.83 -23.36 -2.30
N GLN A 254 -25.89 -23.78 -1.45
CA GLN A 254 -25.72 -23.25 -0.10
C GLN A 254 -24.89 -21.95 -0.06
N HIS A 255 -23.83 -21.87 -0.86
CA HIS A 255 -22.82 -20.80 -0.74
C HIS A 255 -22.49 -20.12 -2.07
N GLY A 256 -22.64 -20.81 -3.21
CA GLY A 256 -22.20 -20.28 -4.51
C GLY A 256 -23.01 -19.07 -5.01
N ARG A 257 -24.29 -18.98 -4.63
CA ARG A 257 -25.20 -17.92 -5.08
C ARG A 257 -25.05 -16.60 -4.31
N SER A 258 -24.46 -16.61 -3.12
CA SER A 258 -24.50 -15.45 -2.23
C SER A 258 -23.68 -14.28 -2.75
N LEU A 259 -22.45 -14.50 -3.24
CA LEU A 259 -21.62 -13.40 -3.74
C LEU A 259 -22.25 -12.70 -4.97
N PRO A 260 -22.68 -13.42 -6.03
CA PRO A 260 -23.36 -12.77 -7.16
C PRO A 260 -24.64 -12.03 -6.75
N ALA A 261 -25.44 -12.61 -5.86
CA ALA A 261 -26.65 -11.96 -5.37
C ALA A 261 -26.34 -10.65 -4.64
N TRP A 262 -25.29 -10.64 -3.81
CA TRP A 262 -24.88 -9.44 -3.08
C TRP A 262 -24.33 -8.35 -4.01
N VAL A 263 -23.51 -8.73 -4.97
CA VAL A 263 -23.05 -7.81 -6.01
C VAL A 263 -24.25 -7.23 -6.79
N ALA A 264 -25.22 -8.07 -7.18
CA ALA A 264 -26.41 -7.64 -7.91
C ALA A 264 -27.33 -6.70 -7.10
N ILE A 265 -27.28 -6.74 -5.77
CA ILE A 265 -28.03 -5.81 -4.92
C ILE A 265 -27.34 -4.45 -4.83
N LEU A 266 -26.00 -4.41 -4.69
CA LEU A 266 -25.26 -3.17 -4.45
C LEU A 266 -24.93 -2.40 -5.74
N VAL A 267 -24.59 -3.11 -6.80
CA VAL A 267 -24.17 -2.50 -8.08
C VAL A 267 -25.20 -1.51 -8.65
N PRO A 268 -26.53 -1.72 -8.58
CA PRO A 268 -27.50 -0.72 -9.01
C PRO A 268 -27.38 0.62 -8.26
N PHE A 269 -27.09 0.60 -6.95
CA PHE A 269 -26.88 1.83 -6.17
C PHE A 269 -25.59 2.53 -6.55
N GLU A 270 -24.53 1.77 -6.85
CA GLU A 270 -23.24 2.32 -7.32
C GLU A 270 -23.37 2.92 -8.73
N VAL A 271 -24.16 2.30 -9.60
CA VAL A 271 -24.52 2.84 -10.92
C VAL A 271 -25.38 4.10 -10.79
N LEU A 272 -26.34 4.11 -9.87
CA LEU A 272 -27.12 5.32 -9.56
C LEU A 272 -26.20 6.42 -9.00
N PHE A 273 -25.25 6.08 -8.14
CA PHE A 273 -24.29 7.05 -7.62
C PHE A 273 -23.42 7.64 -8.74
N LEU A 274 -22.92 6.80 -9.67
CA LEU A 274 -22.23 7.26 -10.89
C LEU A 274 -23.08 8.26 -11.69
N TYR A 275 -24.39 8.02 -11.79
CA TYR A 275 -25.32 8.93 -12.44
C TYR A 275 -25.51 10.24 -11.68
N VAL A 276 -25.62 10.19 -10.34
CA VAL A 276 -25.76 11.38 -9.48
C VAL A 276 -24.53 12.28 -9.58
N VAL A 277 -23.32 11.69 -9.58
CA VAL A 277 -22.05 12.45 -9.63
C VAL A 277 -21.62 12.84 -11.05
N ARG A 278 -22.49 12.72 -12.07
CA ARG A 278 -22.13 12.96 -13.48
C ARG A 278 -21.73 14.41 -13.79
N HIS A 279 -22.24 15.36 -13.02
CA HIS A 279 -21.93 16.80 -13.16
C HIS A 279 -20.86 17.28 -12.18
N GLU A 280 -20.39 16.38 -11.32
CA GLU A 280 -19.38 16.67 -10.32
C GLU A 280 -17.97 16.59 -10.92
N PRO A 281 -16.93 17.08 -10.22
CA PRO A 281 -15.56 16.99 -10.69
C PRO A 281 -15.15 15.56 -11.06
N PRO A 282 -14.38 15.33 -12.15
CA PRO A 282 -14.02 13.99 -12.65
C PRO A 282 -13.32 13.08 -11.62
N VAL A 283 -12.82 13.62 -10.52
CA VAL A 283 -12.28 12.85 -9.40
C VAL A 283 -13.35 11.97 -8.73
N LEU A 284 -14.58 12.46 -8.56
CA LEU A 284 -15.66 11.73 -7.92
C LEU A 284 -16.15 10.57 -8.81
N THR A 285 -16.23 10.78 -10.12
CA THR A 285 -16.50 9.71 -11.09
C THR A 285 -15.42 8.63 -11.06
N ARG A 286 -14.14 9.00 -10.96
CA ARG A 286 -13.04 8.02 -10.82
C ARG A 286 -13.14 7.20 -9.54
N ILE A 287 -13.45 7.86 -8.41
CA ILE A 287 -13.66 7.17 -7.12
C ILE A 287 -14.82 6.19 -7.23
N ALA A 288 -15.96 6.61 -7.80
CA ALA A 288 -17.13 5.76 -7.99
C ALA A 288 -16.82 4.52 -8.85
N LEU A 289 -16.05 4.67 -9.95
CA LEU A 289 -15.62 3.56 -10.79
C LEU A 289 -14.66 2.60 -10.05
N VAL A 290 -13.74 3.13 -9.25
CA VAL A 290 -12.84 2.30 -8.42
C VAL A 290 -13.62 1.52 -7.38
N VAL A 291 -14.59 2.17 -6.69
CA VAL A 291 -15.46 1.50 -5.73
C VAL A 291 -16.21 0.35 -6.40
N LEU A 292 -16.88 0.61 -7.53
CA LEU A 292 -17.62 -0.40 -8.30
C LEU A 292 -16.75 -1.62 -8.69
N LEU A 293 -15.50 -1.41 -9.09
CA LEU A 293 -14.56 -2.50 -9.40
C LEU A 293 -14.02 -3.24 -8.16
N LEU A 294 -13.98 -2.57 -7.00
CA LEU A 294 -13.56 -3.16 -5.72
C LEU A 294 -14.70 -3.84 -4.96
N THR A 295 -15.95 -3.64 -5.38
CA THR A 295 -17.13 -4.23 -4.73
C THR A 295 -17.09 -5.76 -4.68
N PRO A 296 -16.83 -6.52 -5.77
CA PRO A 296 -16.72 -7.97 -5.69
C PRO A 296 -15.66 -8.48 -4.71
N PRO A 297 -14.39 -8.03 -4.73
CA PRO A 297 -13.39 -8.51 -3.77
C PRO A 297 -13.70 -8.10 -2.34
N PHE A 298 -14.33 -6.94 -2.13
CA PHE A 298 -14.81 -6.51 -0.81
C PHE A 298 -15.90 -7.46 -0.28
N LEU A 299 -16.98 -7.68 -1.05
CA LEU A 299 -18.07 -8.57 -0.67
C LEU A 299 -17.62 -10.03 -0.51
N ALA A 300 -16.68 -10.48 -1.33
CA ALA A 300 -16.08 -11.80 -1.21
C ALA A 300 -15.44 -12.03 0.17
N ALA A 301 -14.81 -11.01 0.76
CA ALA A 301 -14.22 -11.12 2.09
C ALA A 301 -15.28 -11.39 3.19
N PHE A 302 -16.50 -10.89 3.03
CA PHE A 302 -17.62 -11.14 3.94
C PHE A 302 -18.27 -12.51 3.68
N VAL A 303 -18.53 -12.83 2.40
CA VAL A 303 -19.12 -14.11 2.01
C VAL A 303 -18.22 -15.29 2.39
N ALA A 304 -16.90 -15.10 2.38
CA ALA A 304 -15.93 -16.13 2.77
C ALA A 304 -16.18 -16.75 4.15
N VAL A 305 -16.78 -16.00 5.08
CA VAL A 305 -17.05 -16.48 6.44
C VAL A 305 -18.06 -17.64 6.44
N THR A 306 -18.98 -17.67 5.46
CA THR A 306 -19.97 -18.75 5.34
C THR A 306 -19.46 -19.93 4.53
N VAL A 307 -18.59 -19.69 3.56
CA VAL A 307 -18.03 -20.71 2.64
C VAL A 307 -17.23 -21.78 3.39
N GLY A 308 -16.61 -21.39 4.51
CA GLY A 308 -15.90 -22.29 5.43
C GLY A 308 -16.81 -23.15 6.32
N ARG A 309 -18.14 -22.99 6.25
CA ARG A 309 -19.09 -23.78 7.04
C ARG A 309 -19.67 -24.94 6.23
N SER A 310 -20.20 -25.90 6.99
CA SER A 310 -20.74 -27.16 6.49
C SER A 310 -22.24 -27.08 6.23
N ASN A 311 -22.96 -26.37 7.11
CA ASN A 311 -24.39 -26.10 6.99
C ASN A 311 -24.69 -24.77 7.72
N PRO A 312 -24.93 -23.66 7.00
CA PRO A 312 -25.21 -22.36 7.60
C PRO A 312 -26.61 -22.25 8.22
N ASP A 313 -27.53 -23.15 7.85
CA ASP A 313 -28.92 -23.19 8.35
C ASP A 313 -29.09 -24.16 9.55
N ALA A 314 -28.07 -24.94 9.91
CA ALA A 314 -28.13 -25.78 11.11
C ALA A 314 -27.92 -24.94 12.37
N SER A 315 -28.90 -24.97 13.27
CA SER A 315 -28.78 -24.34 14.58
C SER A 315 -27.69 -25.04 15.40
N ASN A 316 -26.74 -24.27 15.94
CA ASN A 316 -25.78 -24.72 16.95
C ASN A 316 -26.45 -24.92 18.32
N ALA A 317 -27.68 -25.45 18.36
CA ALA A 317 -28.44 -25.62 19.60
C ALA A 317 -27.76 -26.58 20.60
N TYR A 318 -26.87 -27.46 20.11
CA TYR A 318 -26.20 -28.49 20.91
C TYR A 318 -24.66 -28.44 20.87
N GLY A 319 -24.05 -27.38 20.32
CA GLY A 319 -22.58 -27.27 20.24
C GLY A 319 -21.88 -28.27 19.30
N LEU A 320 -22.63 -29.03 18.51
CA LEU A 320 -22.11 -29.96 17.52
C LEU A 320 -21.97 -29.24 16.17
N THR A 321 -20.74 -29.05 15.68
CA THR A 321 -20.53 -28.53 14.32
C THR A 321 -21.17 -29.49 13.31
N PRO A 322 -21.93 -29.00 12.31
CA PRO A 322 -22.55 -29.87 11.31
C PRO A 322 -21.45 -30.64 10.59
N PHE A 323 -21.43 -31.93 10.88
CA PHE A 323 -20.42 -32.87 10.47
C PHE A 323 -20.45 -33.06 8.94
N VAL A 324 -19.33 -32.80 8.25
CA VAL A 324 -19.17 -33.03 6.79
C VAL A 324 -18.82 -34.49 6.49
N ALA A 325 -18.62 -35.32 7.51
CA ALA A 325 -17.89 -36.57 7.36
C ALA A 325 -18.76 -37.85 7.38
N THR A 326 -20.00 -37.80 6.90
CA THR A 326 -20.78 -39.01 6.58
C THR A 326 -20.81 -39.35 5.08
N ARG A 327 -20.28 -38.48 4.20
CA ARG A 327 -20.36 -38.71 2.74
C ARG A 327 -19.16 -39.51 2.22
N PRO A 328 -19.35 -40.48 1.30
CA PRO A 328 -18.28 -41.32 0.73
C PRO A 328 -17.44 -40.52 -0.30
N LEU A 329 -16.75 -39.48 0.16
CA LEU A 329 -15.90 -38.60 -0.63
C LEU A 329 -14.52 -38.48 0.01
N SER A 330 -13.48 -38.40 -0.81
CA SER A 330 -12.14 -38.07 -0.33
C SER A 330 -12.06 -36.62 0.14
N THR A 331 -11.13 -36.32 1.05
CA THR A 331 -10.85 -34.95 1.49
C THR A 331 -10.57 -34.02 0.31
N ALA A 332 -9.81 -34.49 -0.67
CA ALA A 332 -9.52 -33.75 -1.90
C ALA A 332 -10.78 -33.45 -2.73
N ALA A 333 -11.73 -34.39 -2.83
CA ALA A 333 -12.97 -34.18 -3.58
C ALA A 333 -13.88 -33.12 -2.95
N ILE A 334 -13.92 -33.04 -1.61
CA ILE A 334 -14.69 -32.01 -0.89
C ILE A 334 -14.06 -30.63 -1.08
N VAL A 335 -12.74 -30.55 -0.91
CA VAL A 335 -12.02 -29.29 -1.15
C VAL A 335 -12.18 -28.83 -2.59
N ALA A 336 -12.05 -29.74 -3.57
CA ALA A 336 -12.27 -29.42 -4.98
C ALA A 336 -13.68 -28.89 -5.26
N ALA A 337 -14.72 -29.45 -4.63
CA ALA A 337 -16.09 -28.95 -4.76
C ALA A 337 -16.22 -27.51 -4.24
N LYS A 338 -15.63 -27.19 -3.09
CA LYS A 338 -15.63 -25.83 -2.52
C LYS A 338 -14.84 -24.83 -3.37
N LEU A 339 -13.67 -25.22 -3.88
CA LEU A 339 -12.86 -24.36 -4.76
C LEU A 339 -13.56 -24.09 -6.11
N ARG A 340 -14.20 -25.10 -6.70
CA ARG A 340 -15.02 -24.95 -7.92
C ARG A 340 -16.20 -24.03 -7.68
N MET A 341 -16.92 -24.20 -6.57
CA MET A 341 -18.00 -23.32 -6.18
C MET A 341 -17.52 -21.87 -6.04
N ALA A 342 -16.40 -21.63 -5.34
CA ALA A 342 -15.85 -20.29 -5.17
C ALA A 342 -15.44 -19.66 -6.51
N LEU A 343 -14.86 -20.43 -7.43
CA LEU A 343 -14.51 -19.98 -8.78
C LEU A 343 -15.77 -19.57 -9.56
N VAL A 344 -16.76 -20.44 -9.64
CA VAL A 344 -18.02 -20.16 -10.35
C VAL A 344 -18.74 -18.95 -9.74
N SER A 345 -18.80 -18.87 -8.40
CA SER A 345 -19.35 -17.73 -7.67
C SER A 345 -18.64 -16.42 -8.01
N THR A 346 -17.31 -16.44 -8.09
CA THR A 346 -16.49 -15.28 -8.50
C THR A 346 -16.84 -14.85 -9.92
N LEU A 347 -16.90 -15.79 -10.87
CA LEU A 347 -17.20 -15.49 -12.27
C LEU A 347 -18.58 -14.87 -12.46
N PHE A 348 -19.62 -15.41 -11.79
CA PHE A 348 -20.96 -14.83 -11.84
C PHE A 348 -21.02 -13.43 -11.21
N ALA A 349 -20.30 -13.20 -10.11
CA ALA A 349 -20.22 -11.88 -9.48
C ALA A 349 -19.58 -10.84 -10.41
N TRP A 350 -18.49 -11.23 -11.07
CA TRP A 350 -17.84 -10.36 -12.06
C TRP A 350 -18.65 -10.17 -13.33
N LEU A 351 -19.44 -11.16 -13.76
CA LEU A 351 -20.38 -10.99 -14.86
C LEU A 351 -21.36 -9.84 -14.58
N VAL A 352 -21.88 -9.73 -13.35
CA VAL A 352 -22.76 -8.62 -12.95
C VAL A 352 -22.04 -7.28 -13.09
N VAL A 353 -20.80 -7.15 -12.59
CA VAL A 353 -20.02 -5.91 -12.71
C VAL A 353 -19.66 -5.58 -14.15
N LEU A 354 -19.24 -6.56 -14.95
CA LEU A 354 -18.86 -6.37 -16.35
C LEU A 354 -20.04 -5.96 -17.24
N VAL A 355 -21.28 -6.32 -16.87
CA VAL A 355 -22.49 -5.83 -17.53
C VAL A 355 -22.89 -4.44 -17.01
N ALA A 356 -22.78 -4.22 -15.70
CA ALA A 356 -23.22 -2.98 -15.07
C ALA A 356 -22.30 -1.79 -15.34
N VAL A 357 -20.99 -2.00 -15.46
CA VAL A 357 -20.02 -0.91 -15.73
C VAL A 357 -20.31 -0.22 -17.07
N PRO A 358 -20.39 -0.92 -18.22
CA PRO A 358 -20.73 -0.28 -19.49
C PRO A 358 -22.11 0.38 -19.49
N LEU A 359 -23.11 -0.25 -18.85
CA LEU A 359 -24.44 0.31 -18.71
C LEU A 359 -24.41 1.62 -17.90
N GLY A 360 -23.74 1.60 -16.74
CA GLY A 360 -23.60 2.75 -15.87
C GLY A 360 -22.87 3.90 -16.54
N LEU A 361 -21.76 3.63 -17.24
CA LEU A 361 -21.03 4.64 -18.01
C LEU A 361 -21.86 5.28 -19.12
N THR A 362 -22.73 4.49 -19.76
CA THR A 362 -23.62 4.95 -20.83
C THR A 362 -24.74 5.82 -20.25
N VAL A 363 -25.39 5.38 -19.18
CA VAL A 363 -26.48 6.10 -18.52
C VAL A 363 -25.99 7.38 -17.84
N SER A 364 -24.78 7.37 -17.25
CA SER A 364 -24.19 8.54 -16.60
C SER A 364 -23.47 9.49 -17.55
N GLY A 365 -23.25 9.11 -18.82
CA GLY A 365 -22.44 9.87 -19.77
C GLY A 365 -20.95 9.97 -19.39
N SER A 366 -20.45 9.07 -18.54
CA SER A 366 -19.10 9.14 -17.96
C SER A 366 -18.00 8.46 -18.79
N TRP A 367 -18.31 7.99 -20.01
CA TRP A 367 -17.32 7.45 -20.96
C TRP A 367 -16.08 8.33 -21.16
N PRO A 368 -16.16 9.69 -21.23
CA PRO A 368 -14.98 10.54 -21.40
C PRO A 368 -13.94 10.38 -20.28
N VAL A 369 -14.37 10.11 -19.04
CA VAL A 369 -13.45 9.90 -17.90
C VAL A 369 -12.65 8.61 -18.10
N VAL A 370 -13.31 7.52 -18.51
CA VAL A 370 -12.65 6.23 -18.78
C VAL A 370 -11.72 6.33 -20.00
N ILE A 371 -12.14 7.01 -21.06
CA ILE A 371 -11.31 7.24 -22.24
C ILE A 371 -10.07 8.05 -21.88
N LYS A 372 -10.19 9.08 -21.04
CA LYS A 372 -9.05 9.86 -20.55
C LYS A 372 -8.09 9.01 -19.69
N MET A 373 -8.62 8.13 -18.84
CA MET A 373 -7.79 7.17 -18.08
C MET A 373 -7.07 6.18 -18.99
N ALA A 374 -7.76 5.64 -20.00
CA ALA A 374 -7.18 4.74 -20.97
C ALA A 374 -6.08 5.43 -21.77
N ARG A 375 -6.32 6.67 -22.25
CA ARG A 375 -5.30 7.49 -22.92
C ARG A 375 -4.08 7.73 -22.03
N GLY A 376 -4.31 8.10 -20.77
CA GLY A 376 -3.21 8.27 -19.81
C GLY A 376 -2.39 6.99 -19.62
N LEU A 377 -3.03 5.82 -19.55
CA LEU A 377 -2.32 4.53 -19.49
C LEU A 377 -1.57 4.21 -20.77
N THR A 378 -2.14 4.49 -21.95
CA THR A 378 -1.49 4.25 -23.24
C THR A 378 -0.35 5.23 -23.52
N GLU A 379 -0.48 6.49 -23.10
CA GLU A 379 0.58 7.50 -23.16
C GLU A 379 1.73 7.14 -22.21
N PHE A 380 1.40 6.48 -21.09
CA PHE A 380 2.38 6.09 -20.09
C PHE A 380 3.11 4.80 -20.47
N PHE A 381 2.40 3.70 -20.72
CA PHE A 381 3.01 2.39 -20.98
C PHE A 381 3.24 2.10 -22.47
N GLY A 382 2.63 2.86 -23.38
CA GLY A 382 2.41 2.42 -24.76
C GLY A 382 1.20 1.48 -24.87
N ALA A 383 0.54 1.48 -26.02
CA ALA A 383 -0.71 0.74 -26.23
C ALA A 383 -0.67 -0.76 -25.84
N PRO A 384 0.30 -1.58 -26.30
CA PRO A 384 0.29 -3.01 -25.99
C PRO A 384 0.49 -3.29 -24.49
N ARG A 385 1.40 -2.55 -23.84
CA ARG A 385 1.67 -2.71 -22.40
C ARG A 385 0.50 -2.21 -21.56
N ALA A 386 -0.16 -1.12 -21.96
CA ALA A 386 -1.34 -0.58 -21.29
C ALA A 386 -2.52 -1.56 -21.30
N VAL A 387 -2.76 -2.24 -22.44
CA VAL A 387 -3.80 -3.28 -22.54
C VAL A 387 -3.49 -4.46 -21.62
N VAL A 388 -2.25 -4.96 -21.64
CA VAL A 388 -1.85 -6.06 -20.75
C VAL A 388 -1.93 -5.64 -19.28
N PHE A 389 -1.51 -4.41 -18.93
CA PHE A 389 -1.62 -3.87 -17.58
C PHE A 389 -3.09 -3.81 -17.11
N ALA A 390 -4.00 -3.32 -17.95
CA ALA A 390 -5.43 -3.29 -17.64
C ALA A 390 -6.02 -4.71 -17.48
N MET A 391 -5.64 -5.64 -18.36
CA MET A 391 -6.06 -7.05 -18.26
C MET A 391 -5.53 -7.71 -16.98
N LEU A 392 -4.27 -7.48 -16.61
CA LEU A 392 -3.70 -7.96 -15.36
C LEU A 392 -4.36 -7.32 -14.13
N GLY A 393 -4.72 -6.04 -14.21
CA GLY A 393 -5.51 -5.37 -13.18
C GLY A 393 -6.85 -6.08 -12.95
N LEU A 394 -7.60 -6.33 -14.03
CA LEU A 394 -8.87 -7.05 -13.97
C LEU A 394 -8.69 -8.50 -13.48
N LEU A 395 -7.75 -9.26 -14.05
CA LEU A 395 -7.43 -10.63 -13.61
C LEU A 395 -6.99 -10.66 -12.15
N GLY A 396 -6.23 -9.66 -11.71
CA GLY A 396 -5.81 -9.47 -10.32
C GLY A 396 -6.98 -9.23 -9.40
N LEU A 397 -7.98 -8.44 -9.81
CA LEU A 397 -9.21 -8.22 -9.06
C LEU A 397 -10.08 -9.50 -9.00
N LEU A 398 -10.21 -10.25 -10.10
CA LEU A 398 -10.86 -11.57 -10.11
C LEU A 398 -10.14 -12.57 -9.19
N ALA A 399 -8.83 -12.69 -9.32
CA ALA A 399 -8.01 -13.58 -8.49
C ALA A 399 -8.07 -13.18 -7.02
N THR A 400 -8.11 -11.88 -6.73
CA THR A 400 -8.31 -11.36 -5.38
C THR A 400 -9.69 -11.71 -4.86
N THR A 401 -10.75 -11.56 -5.66
CA THR A 401 -12.12 -11.93 -5.29
C THR A 401 -12.19 -13.42 -4.92
N TRP A 402 -11.65 -14.28 -5.78
CA TRP A 402 -11.57 -15.72 -5.51
C TRP A 402 -10.76 -16.02 -4.25
N LYS A 403 -9.57 -15.40 -4.13
CA LYS A 403 -8.71 -15.51 -2.94
C LYS A 403 -9.46 -15.11 -1.67
N GLN A 404 -10.21 -14.01 -1.70
CA GLN A 404 -10.99 -13.53 -0.56
C GLN A 404 -12.07 -14.53 -0.17
N LEU A 405 -12.74 -15.20 -1.12
CA LEU A 405 -13.69 -16.29 -0.84
C LEU A 405 -13.01 -17.52 -0.21
N VAL A 406 -11.85 -17.93 -0.71
CA VAL A 406 -11.21 -19.20 -0.28
C VAL A 406 -10.29 -19.04 0.93
N GLN A 407 -9.81 -17.84 1.25
CA GLN A 407 -8.82 -17.63 2.32
C GLN A 407 -9.32 -18.06 3.71
N GLY A 408 -10.64 -18.07 3.91
CA GLY A 408 -11.29 -18.43 5.17
C GLY A 408 -11.53 -19.92 5.33
N LEU A 409 -11.41 -20.71 4.24
CA LEU A 409 -11.70 -22.14 4.25
C LEU A 409 -10.85 -22.90 5.26
N SER A 410 -9.54 -22.63 5.30
CA SER A 410 -8.63 -23.34 6.19
C SER A 410 -8.88 -23.06 7.67
N ILE A 411 -9.49 -21.93 8.03
CA ILE A 411 -9.81 -21.60 9.42
C ILE A 411 -11.25 -22.03 9.74
N GLY A 412 -12.21 -21.72 8.86
CA GLY A 412 -13.62 -22.06 9.03
C GLY A 412 -13.85 -23.57 9.11
N LEU A 413 -13.19 -24.34 8.24
CA LEU A 413 -13.33 -25.80 8.22
C LEU A 413 -12.67 -26.50 9.40
N THR A 414 -11.94 -25.78 10.28
CA THR A 414 -11.45 -26.34 11.55
C THR A 414 -12.58 -26.59 12.54
N GLY A 415 -13.74 -25.96 12.38
CA GLY A 415 -14.83 -26.06 13.36
C GLY A 415 -14.48 -25.57 14.77
N ARG A 416 -13.24 -25.10 14.99
CA ARG A 416 -12.74 -24.64 16.28
C ARG A 416 -13.09 -23.17 16.44
N GLU A 417 -14.17 -22.95 17.16
CA GLU A 417 -14.72 -21.63 17.43
C GLU A 417 -13.69 -20.60 17.95
N PRO A 418 -12.75 -20.93 18.86
CA PRO A 418 -11.71 -20.00 19.28
C PRO A 418 -10.79 -19.55 18.14
N LEU A 419 -10.35 -20.47 17.27
CA LEU A 419 -9.46 -20.14 16.14
C LEU A 419 -10.15 -19.25 15.10
N ILE A 420 -11.44 -19.50 14.84
CA ILE A 420 -12.24 -18.69 13.92
C ILE A 420 -12.33 -17.26 14.46
N LYS A 421 -12.68 -17.09 15.74
CA LYS A 421 -12.80 -15.77 16.39
C LYS A 421 -11.47 -15.03 16.46
N SER A 422 -10.39 -15.70 16.87
CA SER A 422 -9.05 -15.12 16.90
C SER A 422 -8.59 -14.64 15.52
N SER A 423 -8.95 -15.36 14.45
CA SER A 423 -8.56 -14.96 13.09
C SER A 423 -9.23 -13.65 12.63
N VAL A 424 -10.47 -13.42 13.04
CA VAL A 424 -11.19 -12.16 12.77
C VAL A 424 -10.54 -11.02 13.54
N LEU A 425 -10.26 -11.23 14.82
CA LEU A 425 -9.58 -10.24 15.66
C LEU A 425 -8.21 -9.88 15.07
N ILE A 426 -7.36 -10.87 14.73
CA ILE A 426 -6.05 -10.64 14.12
C ILE A 426 -6.16 -9.82 12.83
N ARG A 427 -7.15 -10.09 11.96
CA ARG A 427 -7.34 -9.32 10.72
C ARG A 427 -7.71 -7.86 11.00
N LEU A 428 -8.65 -7.63 11.92
CA LEU A 428 -9.05 -6.28 12.31
C LEU A 428 -7.89 -5.52 12.95
N SER A 429 -7.13 -6.17 13.84
CA SER A 429 -5.90 -5.65 14.44
C SER A 429 -4.84 -5.29 13.40
N SER A 430 -4.68 -6.12 12.36
CA SER A 430 -3.72 -5.88 11.28
C SER A 430 -4.09 -4.65 10.45
N LEU A 431 -5.39 -4.42 10.21
CA LEU A 431 -5.87 -3.25 9.48
C LEU A 431 -5.56 -1.95 10.24
N VAL A 432 -5.79 -1.95 11.55
CA VAL A 432 -5.43 -0.83 12.44
C VAL A 432 -3.91 -0.57 12.42
N LEU A 433 -3.10 -1.63 12.46
CA LEU A 433 -1.64 -1.52 12.40
C LEU A 433 -1.15 -0.99 11.05
N ILE A 434 -1.78 -1.38 9.93
CA ILE A 434 -1.46 -0.84 8.60
C ILE A 434 -1.80 0.65 8.52
N GLY A 435 -2.99 1.05 8.98
CA GLY A 435 -3.39 2.46 9.04
C GLY A 435 -2.43 3.29 9.90
N LEU A 436 -1.95 2.73 11.00
CA LEU A 436 -0.92 3.34 11.84
C LEU A 436 0.41 3.48 11.10
N ILE A 437 0.90 2.43 10.44
CA ILE A 437 2.14 2.49 9.66
C ILE A 437 2.01 3.56 8.56
N ALA A 438 0.88 3.61 7.87
CA ALA A 438 0.62 4.63 6.86
C ALA A 438 0.64 6.05 7.46
N HIS A 439 0.06 6.25 8.64
CA HIS A 439 0.11 7.53 9.35
C HIS A 439 1.54 7.87 9.82
N LEU A 440 2.30 6.89 10.34
CA LEU A 440 3.71 7.05 10.72
C LEU A 440 4.57 7.47 9.54
N LEU A 441 4.34 6.89 8.36
CA LEU A 441 4.98 7.30 7.11
C LEU A 441 4.60 8.72 6.70
N ASN A 442 3.38 9.17 6.98
CA ASN A 442 3.00 10.54 6.65
C ASN A 442 3.69 11.58 7.56
N VAL A 443 3.97 11.20 8.80
CA VAL A 443 4.33 12.13 9.88
C VAL A 443 5.81 12.17 10.22
N SER A 444 6.50 11.02 10.25
CA SER A 444 7.91 10.94 10.69
C SER A 444 8.85 10.76 9.50
N ARG A 445 9.76 11.73 9.34
CA ARG A 445 10.80 11.72 8.31
C ARG A 445 11.77 10.53 8.51
N ASP A 446 12.14 10.24 9.75
CA ASP A 446 13.06 9.15 10.09
C ASP A 446 12.38 7.78 9.91
N ALA A 447 11.10 7.66 10.25
CA ALA A 447 10.34 6.43 9.99
C ALA A 447 10.15 6.19 8.49
N ARG A 448 9.96 7.25 7.68
CA ARG A 448 9.96 7.12 6.22
C ARG A 448 11.30 6.63 5.69
N ILE A 449 12.41 7.22 6.13
CA ILE A 449 13.75 6.83 5.68
C ILE A 449 14.05 5.38 6.08
N PHE A 450 13.80 5.02 7.34
CA PHE A 450 13.95 3.65 7.83
C PHE A 450 13.08 2.67 7.02
N LEU A 451 11.79 2.99 6.81
CA LEU A 451 10.91 2.10 6.09
C LEU A 451 11.30 2.00 4.63
N TRP A 452 11.64 3.10 3.94
CA TRP A 452 12.12 3.07 2.56
C TRP A 452 13.39 2.22 2.40
N ASN A 453 14.30 2.30 3.37
CA ASN A 453 15.49 1.44 3.42
C ASN A 453 15.14 -0.02 3.79
N ALA A 454 14.04 -0.25 4.52
CA ALA A 454 13.53 -1.57 4.89
C ALA A 454 12.53 -2.16 3.89
N VAL A 455 12.00 -1.38 2.94
CA VAL A 455 11.01 -1.77 1.93
C VAL A 455 11.50 -2.94 1.07
N PRO A 456 12.80 -3.10 0.75
CA PRO A 456 13.30 -4.33 0.14
C PRO A 456 13.22 -5.54 1.09
N TRP A 457 13.47 -5.34 2.38
CA TRP A 457 13.59 -6.40 3.38
C TRP A 457 12.23 -6.93 3.88
N ILE A 458 11.23 -6.07 4.00
CA ILE A 458 9.89 -6.44 4.48
C ILE A 458 9.26 -7.54 3.59
N PRO A 459 9.18 -7.39 2.25
CA PRO A 459 8.70 -8.45 1.36
C PRO A 459 9.59 -9.70 1.39
N ALA A 460 10.92 -9.56 1.51
CA ALA A 460 11.81 -10.72 1.60
C ALA A 460 11.52 -11.58 2.83
N VAL A 461 11.33 -10.98 4.01
CA VAL A 461 10.96 -11.69 5.23
C VAL A 461 9.58 -12.36 5.07
N LEU A 462 8.61 -11.65 4.47
CA LEU A 462 7.29 -12.22 4.20
C LEU A 462 7.34 -13.43 3.25
N ILE A 463 8.21 -13.38 2.24
CA ILE A 463 8.42 -14.49 1.32
C ILE A 463 9.10 -15.66 2.02
N LEU A 464 10.14 -15.41 2.81
CA LEU A 464 10.79 -16.46 3.60
C LEU A 464 9.76 -17.18 4.47
N PHE A 465 8.94 -16.42 5.21
CA PHE A 465 7.87 -17.00 6.03
C PHE A 465 6.87 -17.79 5.18
N LYS A 466 6.42 -17.23 4.05
CA LYS A 466 5.48 -17.87 3.12
C LYS A 466 6.04 -19.17 2.54
N MET A 467 7.33 -19.21 2.21
CA MET A 467 7.98 -20.38 1.63
C MET A 467 8.29 -21.45 2.67
N CYS A 468 8.72 -21.07 3.88
CA CYS A 468 8.85 -21.98 5.01
C CYS A 468 7.50 -22.64 5.36
N ALA A 469 6.43 -21.85 5.41
CA ALA A 469 5.08 -22.36 5.63
C ALA A 469 4.63 -23.32 4.51
N ALA A 470 4.93 -23.01 3.24
CA ALA A 470 4.62 -23.88 2.11
C ALA A 470 5.39 -25.20 2.14
N ALA A 471 6.69 -25.16 2.48
CA ALA A 471 7.54 -26.34 2.62
C ALA A 471 7.07 -27.25 3.78
N TRP A 472 6.78 -26.64 4.93
CA TRP A 472 6.19 -27.35 6.08
C TRP A 472 4.88 -28.04 5.69
N LEU A 473 4.03 -27.31 4.98
CA LEU A 473 2.73 -27.80 4.56
C LEU A 473 2.83 -28.92 3.52
N ALA A 474 3.71 -28.80 2.53
CA ALA A 474 4.00 -29.86 1.55
C ALA A 474 4.50 -31.13 2.23
N THR A 475 5.38 -31.00 3.22
CA THR A 475 5.90 -32.11 4.02
C THR A 475 4.78 -32.80 4.80
N ARG A 476 3.88 -32.03 5.44
CA ARG A 476 2.72 -32.55 6.15
C ARG A 476 1.74 -33.26 5.21
N LEU A 477 1.38 -32.65 4.09
CA LEU A 477 0.47 -33.23 3.09
C LEU A 477 1.01 -34.54 2.50
N HIS A 478 2.33 -34.64 2.33
CA HIS A 478 3.00 -35.87 1.90
C HIS A 478 2.99 -36.94 2.99
N ARG A 479 3.39 -36.58 4.22
CA ARG A 479 3.48 -37.48 5.37
C ARG A 479 2.13 -38.08 5.74
N ASP A 480 1.11 -37.23 5.78
CA ASP A 480 -0.26 -37.61 6.16
C ASP A 480 -1.03 -38.23 4.96
N ARG A 481 -0.34 -38.51 3.84
CA ARG A 481 -0.83 -39.18 2.62
C ARG A 481 -2.06 -38.51 1.97
N LEU A 482 -2.20 -37.20 2.12
CA LEU A 482 -3.32 -36.42 1.56
C LEU A 482 -3.09 -36.03 0.10
N LEU A 483 -1.83 -35.96 -0.34
CA LEU A 483 -1.43 -35.71 -1.73
C LEU A 483 -0.32 -36.67 -2.16
N GLY A 484 -0.43 -37.18 -3.38
CA GLY A 484 0.61 -38.00 -3.99
C GLY A 484 1.86 -37.18 -4.34
N GLY A 485 3.03 -37.84 -4.39
CA GLY A 485 4.30 -37.17 -4.73
C GLY A 485 4.27 -36.48 -6.10
N ARG A 486 3.66 -37.10 -7.12
CA ARG A 486 3.47 -36.47 -8.44
C ARG A 486 2.66 -35.18 -8.35
N ALA A 487 1.57 -35.17 -7.58
CA ALA A 487 0.72 -33.98 -7.42
C ALA A 487 1.42 -32.83 -6.68
N LEU A 488 2.29 -33.15 -5.71
CA LEU A 488 3.12 -32.16 -5.02
C LEU A 488 4.15 -31.53 -5.98
N VAL A 489 4.83 -32.34 -6.78
CA VAL A 489 5.82 -31.86 -7.76
C VAL A 489 5.14 -31.04 -8.86
N THR A 490 4.04 -31.53 -9.44
CA THR A 490 3.33 -30.79 -10.50
C THR A 490 2.73 -29.49 -9.96
N GLY A 491 2.22 -29.48 -8.73
CA GLY A 491 1.74 -28.26 -8.07
C GLY A 491 2.85 -27.23 -7.85
N ALA A 492 4.02 -27.66 -7.34
CA ALA A 492 5.17 -26.78 -7.14
C ALA A 492 5.73 -26.26 -8.48
N ALA A 493 5.80 -27.10 -9.51
CA ALA A 493 6.26 -26.72 -10.84
C ALA A 493 5.31 -25.73 -11.53
N ALA A 494 3.99 -25.99 -11.49
CA ALA A 494 2.99 -25.08 -12.04
C ALA A 494 3.02 -23.72 -11.33
N TRP A 495 3.19 -23.73 -10.01
CA TRP A 495 3.36 -22.49 -9.23
C TRP A 495 4.60 -21.70 -9.67
N LEU A 496 5.75 -22.36 -9.78
CA LEU A 496 6.99 -21.72 -10.22
C LEU A 496 6.84 -21.11 -11.63
N ALA A 497 6.21 -21.84 -12.54
CA ALA A 497 5.92 -21.36 -13.89
C ALA A 497 5.05 -20.08 -13.88
N VAL A 498 4.01 -20.03 -13.04
CA VAL A 498 3.17 -18.82 -12.90
C VAL A 498 3.95 -17.65 -12.31
N VAL A 499 4.81 -17.89 -11.31
CA VAL A 499 5.68 -16.85 -10.73
C VAL A 499 6.64 -16.30 -11.79
N LEU A 500 7.31 -17.16 -12.55
CA LEU A 500 8.24 -16.75 -13.61
C LEU A 500 7.52 -16.01 -14.75
N ALA A 501 6.33 -16.45 -15.14
CA ALA A 501 5.51 -15.77 -16.12
C ALA A 501 5.08 -14.38 -15.65
N LEU A 502 4.57 -14.26 -14.41
CA LEU A 502 4.21 -12.96 -13.84
C LEU A 502 5.42 -12.03 -13.72
N TYR A 503 6.57 -12.56 -13.29
CA TYR A 503 7.83 -11.80 -13.27
C TYR A 503 8.21 -11.29 -14.66
N GLY A 504 8.20 -12.16 -15.68
CA GLY A 504 8.55 -11.78 -17.06
C GLY A 504 7.59 -10.73 -17.63
N VAL A 505 6.29 -10.88 -17.37
CA VAL A 505 5.29 -9.90 -17.80
C VAL A 505 5.46 -8.56 -17.06
N PHE A 506 5.69 -8.57 -15.75
CA PHE A 506 5.97 -7.33 -15.02
C PHE A 506 7.27 -6.67 -15.46
N ALA A 507 8.32 -7.44 -15.71
CA ALA A 507 9.57 -6.93 -16.25
C ALA A 507 9.37 -6.29 -17.63
N TRP A 508 8.52 -6.88 -18.49
CA TRP A 508 8.21 -6.33 -19.81
C TRP A 508 7.29 -5.09 -19.77
N ILE A 509 6.27 -5.06 -18.89
CA ILE A 509 5.39 -3.90 -18.74
C ILE A 509 6.16 -2.71 -18.18
N LEU A 510 7.02 -2.98 -17.20
CA LEU A 510 7.74 -1.94 -16.49
C LEU A 510 9.03 -1.54 -17.19
N ASP A 511 9.65 -2.39 -18.02
CA ASP A 511 10.77 -2.02 -18.90
C ASP A 511 11.84 -1.15 -18.21
N THR A 512 12.20 -1.48 -16.96
CA THR A 512 13.10 -0.64 -16.16
C THR A 512 14.32 -1.42 -15.68
N PRO A 513 15.54 -0.91 -15.92
CA PRO A 513 16.73 -1.33 -15.17
C PRO A 513 16.73 -0.82 -13.72
N HIS A 514 15.84 0.14 -13.36
CA HIS A 514 15.86 0.82 -12.06
C HIS A 514 14.84 0.33 -11.02
N ILE A 515 13.72 -0.30 -11.41
CA ILE A 515 12.97 -1.11 -10.44
C ILE A 515 13.80 -2.36 -10.25
N GLY A 516 14.54 -2.43 -9.13
CA GLY A 516 15.42 -3.55 -8.86
C GLY A 516 14.67 -4.86 -9.14
N HIS A 517 15.19 -5.69 -10.04
CA HIS A 517 14.56 -6.95 -10.48
C HIS A 517 14.05 -7.80 -9.31
N PHE A 518 14.69 -7.64 -8.16
CA PHE A 518 14.26 -8.14 -6.86
C PHE A 518 12.80 -7.79 -6.52
N PHE A 519 12.37 -6.53 -6.61
CA PHE A 519 10.99 -6.11 -6.32
C PHE A 519 9.95 -6.79 -7.22
N LEU A 520 10.29 -7.05 -8.48
CA LEU A 520 9.41 -7.75 -9.42
C LEU A 520 9.25 -9.22 -9.03
N VAL A 521 10.35 -9.88 -8.65
CA VAL A 521 10.33 -11.25 -8.13
C VAL A 521 9.48 -11.32 -6.86
N LEU A 522 9.66 -10.36 -5.94
CA LEU A 522 8.89 -10.30 -4.71
C LEU A 522 7.38 -10.16 -4.98
N LEU A 523 7.00 -9.24 -5.87
CA LEU A 523 5.61 -8.98 -6.23
C LEU A 523 4.96 -10.22 -6.87
N ALA A 524 5.66 -10.87 -7.81
CA ALA A 524 5.20 -12.09 -8.46
C ALA A 524 4.97 -13.22 -7.46
N ILE A 525 5.91 -13.46 -6.53
CA ILE A 525 5.78 -14.48 -5.49
C ILE A 525 4.61 -14.16 -4.55
N LEU A 526 4.48 -12.91 -4.11
CA LEU A 526 3.45 -12.49 -3.17
C LEU A 526 2.04 -12.57 -3.78
N ALA A 527 1.91 -12.31 -5.08
CA ALA A 527 0.65 -12.38 -5.82
C ALA A 527 0.06 -13.81 -5.85
N VAL A 528 0.88 -14.86 -5.90
CA VAL A 528 0.39 -16.24 -6.04
C VAL A 528 0.04 -16.89 -4.68
N PRO A 529 -1.22 -17.27 -4.42
CA PRO A 529 -1.64 -17.83 -3.13
C PRO A 529 -1.30 -19.33 -3.00
N LEU A 530 -0.29 -19.69 -2.21
CA LEU A 530 0.20 -21.08 -2.09
C LEU A 530 -0.24 -21.80 -0.79
N VAL A 531 -0.02 -21.16 0.36
CA VAL A 531 -0.15 -21.81 1.68
C VAL A 531 -1.61 -22.07 2.05
N ARG A 532 -2.49 -21.08 1.89
CA ARG A 532 -3.87 -21.15 2.40
C ARG A 532 -4.75 -22.18 1.67
N PRO A 533 -4.79 -22.24 0.32
CA PRO A 533 -5.59 -23.26 -0.38
C PRO A 533 -5.13 -24.68 -0.08
N SER A 534 -3.82 -24.89 0.02
CA SER A 534 -3.21 -26.18 0.33
C SER A 534 -3.47 -26.62 1.78
N ALA A 535 -3.56 -25.68 2.72
CA ALA A 535 -3.80 -25.97 4.14
C ALA A 535 -5.20 -26.52 4.42
N VAL A 536 -6.16 -26.27 3.52
CA VAL A 536 -7.54 -26.76 3.65
C VAL A 536 -7.58 -28.29 3.73
N LEU A 537 -6.73 -28.99 2.98
CA LEU A 537 -6.68 -30.45 2.97
C LEU A 537 -6.32 -31.02 4.36
N LEU A 538 -5.31 -30.45 5.03
CA LEU A 538 -4.93 -30.88 6.38
C LEU A 538 -6.05 -30.66 7.39
N VAL A 539 -6.71 -29.51 7.30
CA VAL A 539 -7.76 -29.11 8.25
C VAL A 539 -8.98 -30.02 8.12
N VAL A 540 -9.43 -30.29 6.90
CA VAL A 540 -10.54 -31.22 6.65
C VAL A 540 -10.17 -32.64 7.09
N ALA A 541 -8.92 -33.06 6.88
CA ALA A 541 -8.45 -34.37 7.35
C ALA A 541 -8.45 -34.46 8.89
N SER A 542 -8.00 -33.41 9.59
CA SER A 542 -7.98 -33.38 11.06
C SER A 542 -9.35 -33.38 11.73
N ASN A 543 -10.40 -33.04 10.97
CA ASN A 543 -11.77 -32.96 11.45
C ASN A 543 -12.66 -34.15 11.08
N ARG A 544 -12.11 -35.14 10.38
CA ARG A 544 -12.78 -36.45 10.21
C ARG A 544 -12.48 -37.30 11.45
N HIS A 545 -13.48 -38.00 11.99
CA HIS A 545 -13.22 -38.99 13.04
C HIS A 545 -12.12 -39.95 12.57
N CYS A 546 -11.05 -40.09 13.36
CA CYS A 546 -10.07 -41.15 13.21
C CYS A 546 -10.72 -42.50 13.55
N GLY A 547 -11.64 -42.97 12.70
CA GLY A 547 -12.17 -44.32 12.73
C GLY A 547 -11.29 -45.23 11.89
N THR A 548 -10.37 -45.93 12.57
CA THR A 548 -9.99 -47.34 12.31
C THR A 548 -9.95 -47.85 10.87
N VAL A 549 -9.30 -47.15 9.94
CA VAL A 549 -8.73 -47.80 8.76
C VAL A 549 -7.22 -47.88 8.98
N PRO A 550 -6.64 -49.08 9.18
CA PRO A 550 -5.20 -49.21 9.34
C PRO A 550 -4.53 -48.66 8.07
N PRO A 551 -3.41 -47.92 8.19
CA PRO A 551 -2.68 -47.47 7.02
C PRO A 551 -2.32 -48.68 6.17
N ALA A 552 -2.67 -48.67 4.88
CA ALA A 552 -2.26 -49.69 3.94
C ALA A 552 -0.75 -49.99 4.11
N PRO A 553 -0.36 -51.29 4.05
CA PRO A 553 0.98 -51.74 4.41
C PRO A 553 2.03 -50.94 3.64
N ALA A 554 3.07 -50.54 4.37
CA ALA A 554 4.11 -49.68 3.88
C ALA A 554 4.95 -50.39 2.80
N SER A 555 4.83 -49.97 1.54
CA SER A 555 5.95 -50.10 0.62
C SER A 555 7.00 -49.03 0.95
N MET A 556 7.89 -49.40 1.86
CA MET A 556 9.13 -48.68 2.15
C MET A 556 10.04 -48.80 0.93
N GLY A 557 10.26 -47.72 0.18
CA GLY A 557 11.28 -47.73 -0.88
C GLY A 557 11.39 -46.48 -1.76
N GLY A 558 10.29 -45.99 -2.35
CA GLY A 558 10.44 -45.14 -3.56
C GLY A 558 10.17 -43.62 -3.48
N ARG A 559 9.77 -43.05 -2.32
CA ARG A 559 8.99 -41.77 -2.32
C ARG A 559 9.67 -40.50 -1.80
N ARG A 560 10.87 -40.58 -1.21
CA ARG A 560 11.66 -39.39 -0.81
C ARG A 560 12.09 -38.46 -1.98
N PRO A 561 12.37 -38.92 -3.22
CA PRO A 561 12.84 -38.01 -4.27
C PRO A 561 11.77 -37.01 -4.73
N ALA A 562 10.49 -37.40 -4.75
CA ALA A 562 9.40 -36.50 -5.15
C ALA A 562 9.20 -35.34 -4.16
N LEU A 563 9.30 -35.60 -2.85
CA LEU A 563 9.25 -34.54 -1.84
C LEU A 563 10.47 -33.62 -1.94
N ARG A 564 11.68 -34.18 -2.13
CA ARG A 564 12.90 -33.38 -2.35
C ARG A 564 12.76 -32.47 -3.58
N ALA A 565 12.26 -33.00 -4.70
CA ALA A 565 12.01 -32.21 -5.92
C ALA A 565 11.02 -31.07 -5.68
N ALA A 566 9.91 -31.33 -4.97
CA ALA A 566 8.95 -30.28 -4.63
C ALA A 566 9.57 -29.20 -3.72
N LEU A 567 10.39 -29.57 -2.74
CA LEU A 567 11.07 -28.62 -1.86
C LEU A 567 12.11 -27.76 -2.61
N VAL A 568 12.85 -28.34 -3.56
CA VAL A 568 13.78 -27.60 -4.43
C VAL A 568 13.03 -26.56 -5.26
N LEU A 569 11.90 -26.93 -5.88
CA LEU A 569 11.08 -26.00 -6.66
C LEU A 569 10.53 -24.84 -5.81
N LEU A 570 10.19 -25.10 -4.55
CA LEU A 570 9.76 -24.06 -3.61
C LEU A 570 10.91 -23.15 -3.13
N ALA A 571 12.14 -23.64 -3.11
CA ALA A 571 13.33 -22.88 -2.70
C ALA A 571 13.89 -21.98 -3.82
N ALA A 572 13.68 -22.33 -5.09
CA ALA A 572 14.26 -21.61 -6.24
C ALA A 572 13.95 -20.08 -6.25
N PRO A 573 12.73 -19.61 -5.94
CA PRO A 573 12.46 -18.17 -5.93
C PRO A 573 13.07 -17.44 -4.73
N VAL A 574 13.32 -18.14 -3.62
CA VAL A 574 14.08 -17.58 -2.49
C VAL A 574 15.55 -17.40 -2.91
N ALA A 575 16.13 -18.40 -3.57
CA ALA A 575 17.49 -18.30 -4.11
C ALA A 575 17.60 -17.17 -5.13
N LEU A 576 16.64 -17.04 -6.07
CA LEU A 576 16.59 -15.93 -7.01
C LEU A 576 16.50 -14.58 -6.28
N ALA A 577 15.61 -14.43 -5.31
CA ALA A 577 15.49 -13.20 -4.53
C ALA A 577 16.79 -12.86 -3.77
N VAL A 578 17.46 -13.86 -3.18
CA VAL A 578 18.76 -13.67 -2.51
C VAL A 578 19.84 -13.25 -3.50
N VAL A 579 19.98 -13.94 -4.64
CA VAL A 579 20.98 -13.60 -5.67
C VAL A 579 20.76 -12.19 -6.19
N THR A 580 19.52 -11.79 -6.47
CA THR A 580 19.23 -10.43 -6.96
C THR A 580 19.46 -9.37 -5.88
N CYS A 581 19.16 -9.66 -4.61
CA CYS A 581 19.48 -8.78 -3.50
C CYS A 581 20.99 -8.61 -3.33
N VAL A 582 21.74 -9.72 -3.33
CA VAL A 582 23.21 -9.71 -3.26
C VAL A 582 23.81 -8.96 -4.45
N SER A 583 23.26 -9.13 -5.66
CA SER A 583 23.71 -8.42 -6.86
C SER A 583 23.48 -6.92 -6.74
N PHE A 584 22.31 -6.49 -6.24
CA PHE A 584 22.02 -5.08 -5.98
C PHE A 584 23.00 -4.48 -4.95
N TYR A 585 23.25 -5.18 -3.83
CA TYR A 585 24.23 -4.74 -2.83
C TYR A 585 25.65 -4.72 -3.39
N ALA A 586 26.00 -5.68 -4.24
CA ALA A 586 27.29 -5.73 -4.89
C ALA A 586 27.47 -4.63 -5.95
N GLN A 587 26.39 -4.07 -6.51
CA GLN A 587 26.41 -2.96 -7.47
C GLN A 587 26.32 -1.59 -6.79
N ASN A 588 25.62 -1.50 -5.65
CA ASN A 588 25.56 -0.29 -4.83
C ASN A 588 26.85 -0.11 -4.00
N ARG A 589 27.92 0.26 -4.69
CA ARG A 589 29.26 0.45 -4.11
C ARG A 589 29.51 1.91 -3.77
N ASP A 590 30.01 2.13 -2.55
CA ASP A 590 30.76 3.30 -2.14
C ASP A 590 32.18 2.81 -1.82
N ASN A 591 33.22 3.56 -2.17
CA ASN A 591 34.62 3.18 -1.88
C ASN A 591 35.34 4.21 -1.01
N GLY A 592 34.62 5.22 -0.51
CA GLY A 592 35.10 6.17 0.47
C GLY A 592 33.96 6.75 1.32
N GLY A 593 34.32 7.29 2.48
CA GLY A 593 33.38 7.95 3.37
C GLY A 593 34.04 8.52 4.61
N PHE A 594 33.42 9.53 5.20
CA PHE A 594 33.89 10.22 6.40
C PHE A 594 32.71 10.89 7.12
N MET A 595 32.96 11.39 8.34
CA MET A 595 31.96 12.15 9.09
C MET A 595 32.01 13.62 8.66
N SER A 596 30.87 14.16 8.22
CA SER A 596 30.71 15.58 7.91
C SER A 596 29.46 16.11 8.60
N SER A 597 29.56 17.26 9.28
CA SER A 597 28.41 17.87 9.97
C SER A 597 27.67 16.93 10.94
N GLY A 598 28.39 15.98 11.56
CA GLY A 598 27.81 14.96 12.45
C GLY A 598 27.13 13.78 11.76
N GLU A 599 27.22 13.70 10.42
CA GLU A 599 26.58 12.66 9.60
C GLU A 599 27.63 11.82 8.87
N LYS A 600 27.42 10.50 8.78
CA LYS A 600 28.28 9.64 7.95
C LYS A 600 27.96 9.88 6.48
N ARG A 601 28.92 10.46 5.76
CA ARG A 601 28.83 10.71 4.32
C ARG A 601 29.66 9.70 3.55
N THR A 602 29.22 9.36 2.35
CA THR A 602 29.82 8.34 1.49
C THR A 602 29.94 8.85 0.07
N TYR A 603 30.92 8.31 -0.66
CA TYR A 603 31.16 8.64 -2.05
C TYR A 603 31.76 7.44 -2.79
N LEU A 604 31.61 7.47 -4.11
CA LEU A 604 32.30 6.59 -5.03
C LEU A 604 33.30 7.41 -5.85
N LEU A 605 34.60 7.17 -5.68
CA LEU A 605 35.65 7.77 -6.46
C LEU A 605 36.11 6.83 -7.57
N TYR A 606 36.12 7.32 -8.80
CA TYR A 606 36.74 6.67 -9.95
C TYR A 606 38.10 7.30 -10.24
N VAL A 607 39.14 6.46 -10.21
CA VAL A 607 40.52 6.82 -10.54
C VAL A 607 40.88 6.06 -11.83
N PRO A 608 41.06 6.73 -12.97
CA PRO A 608 41.38 6.04 -14.22
C PRO A 608 42.80 5.47 -14.16
N LYS A 609 43.07 4.41 -14.94
CA LYS A 609 44.42 3.82 -15.03
C LYS A 609 45.47 4.80 -15.58
N SER A 610 45.03 5.81 -16.30
CA SER A 610 45.86 6.88 -16.87
C SER A 610 46.24 7.97 -15.85
N TYR A 611 45.77 7.89 -14.61
CA TYR A 611 46.13 8.83 -13.56
C TYR A 611 47.62 8.74 -13.20
N ASP A 612 48.32 9.87 -13.25
CA ASP A 612 49.73 10.02 -12.89
C ASP A 612 49.86 10.99 -11.70
N PRO A 613 50.27 10.52 -10.51
CA PRO A 613 50.48 11.37 -9.34
C PRO A 613 51.48 12.52 -9.56
N ALA A 614 52.36 12.43 -10.56
CA ALA A 614 53.31 13.49 -10.89
C ALA A 614 52.68 14.68 -11.63
N ARG A 615 51.44 14.53 -12.13
CA ARG A 615 50.74 15.56 -12.92
C ARG A 615 49.42 15.95 -12.24
N PRO A 616 49.20 17.24 -11.94
CA PRO A 616 47.91 17.69 -11.41
C PRO A 616 46.74 17.33 -12.34
N ALA A 617 45.82 16.52 -11.83
CA ALA A 617 44.66 16.04 -12.55
C ALA A 617 43.41 16.90 -12.28
N PRO A 618 42.52 17.08 -13.26
CA PRO A 618 41.19 17.65 -13.03
C PRO A 618 40.34 16.74 -12.12
N LEU A 619 39.40 17.34 -11.39
CA LEU A 619 38.38 16.64 -10.61
C LEU A 619 36.98 17.04 -11.08
N VAL A 620 36.12 16.06 -11.36
CA VAL A 620 34.69 16.27 -11.60
C VAL A 620 33.87 15.67 -10.45
N ILE A 621 33.02 16.48 -9.84
CA ILE A 621 32.07 16.09 -8.79
C ILE A 621 30.70 15.91 -9.44
N SER A 622 30.30 14.65 -9.65
CA SER A 622 29.10 14.31 -10.42
C SER A 622 27.97 13.81 -9.53
N MET A 623 26.90 14.59 -9.41
CA MET A 623 25.87 14.42 -8.38
C MET A 623 24.58 13.80 -8.91
N HIS A 624 24.15 12.74 -8.23
CA HIS A 624 22.94 11.99 -8.56
C HIS A 624 21.64 12.82 -8.37
N GLY A 625 20.62 12.49 -9.16
CA GLY A 625 19.26 13.03 -8.95
C GLY A 625 18.57 12.46 -7.70
N ALA A 626 17.48 13.08 -7.28
CA ALA A 626 16.71 12.61 -6.12
C ALA A 626 16.18 11.20 -6.41
N GLY A 627 16.37 10.26 -5.48
CA GLY A 627 15.98 8.88 -5.70
C GLY A 627 17.12 7.94 -6.12
N LEU A 628 18.25 8.49 -6.56
CA LEU A 628 19.41 7.74 -7.06
C LEU A 628 20.56 7.69 -6.03
N TRP A 629 21.68 7.08 -6.39
CA TRP A 629 22.91 7.01 -5.59
C TRP A 629 24.13 7.09 -6.50
N GLY A 630 25.34 7.26 -5.92
CA GLY A 630 26.58 7.48 -6.68
C GLY A 630 26.83 6.47 -7.81
N ALA A 631 26.77 5.17 -7.52
CA ALA A 631 26.96 4.14 -8.55
C ALA A 631 25.89 4.14 -9.66
N ALA A 632 24.61 4.38 -9.34
CA ALA A 632 23.58 4.52 -10.37
C ALA A 632 23.82 5.76 -11.25
N HIS A 633 24.34 6.84 -10.66
CA HIS A 633 24.68 8.05 -11.40
C HIS A 633 25.90 7.84 -12.30
N MET A 634 26.93 7.16 -11.81
CA MET A 634 28.12 6.77 -12.60
C MET A 634 27.73 6.01 -13.87
N GLU A 635 26.86 5.00 -13.76
CA GLU A 635 26.36 4.23 -14.91
C GLU A 635 25.49 5.06 -15.85
N MET A 636 24.84 6.11 -15.35
CA MET A 636 23.99 6.96 -16.17
C MET A 636 24.78 8.05 -16.88
N SER A 637 25.69 8.74 -16.19
CA SER A 637 26.47 9.84 -16.74
C SER A 637 27.66 9.35 -17.58
N GLN A 638 28.11 8.10 -17.43
CA GLN A 638 29.20 7.53 -18.24
C GLN A 638 30.52 8.33 -18.17
N TRP A 639 30.71 9.12 -17.11
CA TRP A 639 31.89 9.94 -16.88
C TRP A 639 33.20 9.12 -16.83
N ASN A 640 33.15 7.86 -16.44
CA ASN A 640 34.34 6.99 -16.37
C ASN A 640 35.02 6.81 -17.73
N ALA A 641 34.26 6.77 -18.84
CA ALA A 641 34.85 6.64 -20.17
C ALA A 641 35.67 7.89 -20.54
N VAL A 642 35.13 9.08 -20.25
CA VAL A 642 35.86 10.35 -20.42
C VAL A 642 37.05 10.42 -19.46
N ALA A 643 36.92 9.88 -18.25
CA ALA A 643 38.00 9.82 -17.28
C ALA A 643 39.18 8.98 -17.74
N ASP A 644 38.93 7.80 -18.31
CA ASP A 644 39.98 6.95 -18.87
C ASP A 644 40.69 7.62 -20.05
N GLU A 645 39.94 8.27 -20.94
CA GLU A 645 40.48 8.96 -22.12
C GLU A 645 41.30 10.22 -21.77
N GLN A 646 40.94 10.93 -20.71
CA GLN A 646 41.45 12.28 -20.43
C GLN A 646 42.29 12.37 -19.15
N GLY A 647 42.37 11.30 -18.37
CA GLY A 647 43.18 11.24 -17.14
C GLY A 647 42.66 12.14 -16.01
N LEU A 648 41.34 12.30 -15.88
CA LEU A 648 40.71 13.08 -14.81
C LEU A 648 40.08 12.18 -13.74
N LEU A 649 39.97 12.68 -12.52
CA LEU A 649 39.29 12.01 -11.42
C LEU A 649 37.81 12.34 -11.43
N VAL A 650 36.95 11.36 -11.16
CA VAL A 650 35.50 11.60 -11.01
C VAL A 650 35.04 11.08 -9.66
N VAL A 651 34.36 11.92 -8.89
CA VAL A 651 33.72 11.52 -7.64
C VAL A 651 32.21 11.63 -7.76
N TYR A 652 31.53 10.56 -7.34
CA TYR A 652 30.07 10.45 -7.27
C TYR A 652 29.65 10.43 -5.80
N PRO A 653 29.49 11.60 -5.16
CA PRO A 653 29.11 11.66 -3.76
C PRO A 653 27.63 11.29 -3.56
N SER A 654 27.31 10.78 -2.36
CA SER A 654 25.93 10.44 -1.99
C SER A 654 25.28 11.53 -1.14
N GLY A 655 24.13 12.01 -1.61
CA GLY A 655 23.23 12.86 -0.84
C GLY A 655 22.53 12.08 0.28
N VAL A 656 22.16 12.77 1.35
CA VAL A 656 21.55 12.19 2.56
C VAL A 656 20.14 12.73 2.85
N GLY A 657 19.68 13.72 2.08
CA GLY A 657 18.41 14.43 2.25
C GLY A 657 17.19 13.75 1.64
N GLY A 658 16.04 14.41 1.78
CA GLY A 658 14.78 14.07 1.07
C GLY A 658 13.66 13.42 1.89
N GLY A 659 13.91 12.94 3.11
CA GLY A 659 12.84 12.29 3.90
C GLY A 659 12.20 11.06 3.26
N GLY A 660 12.95 10.47 2.32
CA GLY A 660 12.63 9.40 1.38
C GLY A 660 13.96 8.92 0.76
N PRO A 661 14.02 8.52 -0.52
CA PRO A 661 15.28 8.04 -1.11
C PRO A 661 16.34 9.15 -1.18
N ARG A 662 17.63 8.79 -1.30
CA ARG A 662 18.79 9.70 -1.24
C ARG A 662 18.58 10.94 -2.13
N ALA A 663 18.83 12.12 -1.59
CA ALA A 663 18.73 13.40 -2.28
C ALA A 663 19.66 14.46 -1.66
N TRP A 664 19.77 15.61 -2.30
CA TRP A 664 20.49 16.80 -1.88
C TRP A 664 19.53 17.87 -1.37
N HIS A 665 19.92 18.57 -0.31
CA HIS A 665 19.26 19.80 0.11
C HIS A 665 19.82 20.95 -0.72
N ALA A 666 19.19 21.24 -1.86
CA ALA A 666 19.63 22.28 -2.80
C ALA A 666 18.82 23.60 -2.68
N GLY A 667 18.05 23.77 -1.60
CA GLY A 667 17.24 24.97 -1.33
C GLY A 667 17.91 25.92 -0.33
N VAL A 668 17.14 26.81 0.30
CA VAL A 668 17.62 27.70 1.37
C VAL A 668 17.54 26.99 2.73
N GLY A 669 18.57 27.16 3.57
CA GLY A 669 18.55 26.77 4.99
C GLY A 669 19.70 25.86 5.42
N ASP A 670 19.71 25.51 6.71
CA ASP A 670 20.82 24.81 7.38
C ASP A 670 21.13 23.43 6.79
N SER A 671 20.12 22.72 6.28
CA SER A 671 20.32 21.40 5.68
C SER A 671 21.14 21.49 4.39
N SER A 672 20.95 22.55 3.60
CA SER A 672 21.75 22.80 2.40
C SER A 672 23.19 23.15 2.76
N ALA A 673 23.40 23.90 3.85
CA ALA A 673 24.74 24.23 4.35
C ALA A 673 25.55 22.97 4.75
N LYS A 674 24.89 21.92 5.26
CA LYS A 674 25.53 20.63 5.54
C LYS A 674 26.00 19.91 4.27
N ASP A 675 25.17 19.90 3.22
CA ASP A 675 25.52 19.28 1.94
C ASP A 675 26.66 20.04 1.25
N VAL A 676 26.64 21.38 1.30
CA VAL A 676 27.74 22.22 0.81
C VAL A 676 29.03 21.93 1.58
N ARG A 677 28.96 21.87 2.93
CA ARG A 677 30.11 21.55 3.77
C ARG A 677 30.68 20.16 3.45
N PHE A 678 29.82 19.17 3.26
CA PHE A 678 30.26 17.83 2.88
C PHE A 678 31.02 17.85 1.55
N ILE A 679 30.52 18.53 0.51
CA ILE A 679 31.23 18.64 -0.76
C ILE A 679 32.56 19.37 -0.60
N ALA A 680 32.60 20.42 0.23
CA ALA A 680 33.83 21.12 0.53
C ALA A 680 34.87 20.19 1.21
N GLU A 681 34.49 19.52 2.28
CA GLU A 681 35.37 18.58 3.00
C GLU A 681 35.77 17.39 2.11
N LEU A 682 34.92 16.97 1.17
CA LEU A 682 35.24 15.93 0.20
C LEU A 682 36.34 16.37 -0.77
N ILE A 683 36.28 17.59 -1.30
CA ILE A 683 37.36 18.16 -2.13
C ILE A 683 38.68 18.13 -1.36
N ASP A 684 38.68 18.59 -0.11
CA ASP A 684 39.88 18.67 0.71
C ASP A 684 40.43 17.26 1.05
N THR A 685 39.55 16.31 1.33
CA THR A 685 39.89 14.90 1.57
C THR A 685 40.55 14.27 0.33
N LEU A 686 40.01 14.52 -0.86
CA LEU A 686 40.56 13.98 -2.10
C LEU A 686 41.91 14.63 -2.45
N LYS A 687 42.05 15.95 -2.27
CA LYS A 687 43.33 16.67 -2.48
C LYS A 687 44.44 16.20 -1.56
N ALA A 688 44.11 15.73 -0.36
CA ALA A 688 45.09 15.16 0.55
C ALA A 688 45.62 13.79 0.07
N SER A 689 44.86 13.08 -0.77
CA SER A 689 45.19 11.73 -1.23
C SER A 689 45.65 11.66 -2.69
N TYR A 690 45.30 12.67 -3.50
CA TYR A 690 45.55 12.72 -4.94
C TYR A 690 46.05 14.10 -5.36
N THR A 691 46.99 14.14 -6.31
CA THR A 691 47.47 15.35 -6.98
C THR A 691 46.38 15.94 -7.88
N ILE A 692 45.48 16.73 -7.30
CA ILE A 692 44.39 17.43 -7.99
C ILE A 692 44.80 18.88 -8.27
N ASP A 693 44.54 19.34 -9.49
CA ASP A 693 44.69 20.74 -9.86
C ASP A 693 43.55 21.57 -9.24
N PRO A 694 43.83 22.47 -8.27
CA PRO A 694 42.79 23.25 -7.60
C PRO A 694 42.07 24.21 -8.55
N ARG A 695 42.63 24.48 -9.73
CA ARG A 695 42.00 25.35 -10.74
C ARG A 695 41.05 24.59 -11.66
N ARG A 696 41.05 23.26 -11.62
CA ARG A 696 40.26 22.38 -12.50
C ARG A 696 39.40 21.43 -11.69
N ILE A 697 38.63 22.00 -10.76
CA ILE A 697 37.59 21.30 -10.01
C ILE A 697 36.24 21.76 -10.56
N TYR A 698 35.43 20.80 -11.02
CA TYR A 698 34.14 21.06 -11.66
C TYR A 698 33.03 20.28 -10.94
N ALA A 699 31.79 20.75 -11.07
CA ALA A 699 30.64 20.06 -10.50
C ALA A 699 29.51 19.93 -11.52
N ASP A 700 28.89 18.77 -11.61
CA ASP A 700 27.69 18.58 -12.41
C ASP A 700 26.67 17.70 -11.71
N GLY A 701 25.48 17.56 -12.30
CA GLY A 701 24.51 16.61 -11.81
C GLY A 701 23.19 16.61 -12.56
N LEU A 702 22.42 15.56 -12.30
CA LEU A 702 21.07 15.38 -12.84
C LEU A 702 20.03 15.92 -11.85
N SER A 703 19.01 16.64 -12.33
CA SER A 703 17.80 16.94 -11.55
C SER A 703 18.15 17.65 -10.24
N ASN A 704 17.79 17.09 -9.09
CA ASN A 704 18.20 17.58 -7.77
C ASN A 704 19.73 17.70 -7.58
N GLY A 705 20.54 16.83 -8.20
CA GLY A 705 22.00 16.97 -8.23
C GLY A 705 22.46 18.14 -9.11
N GLY A 706 21.75 18.43 -10.21
CA GLY A 706 21.95 19.67 -10.98
C GLY A 706 21.58 20.91 -10.17
N GLY A 707 20.52 20.84 -9.37
CA GLY A 707 20.16 21.89 -8.41
C GLY A 707 21.26 22.10 -7.36
N MET A 708 21.89 21.01 -6.90
CA MET A 708 23.05 21.08 -6.01
C MET A 708 24.26 21.72 -6.71
N ALA A 709 24.55 21.38 -7.97
CA ALA A 709 25.62 22.03 -8.73
C ALA A 709 25.39 23.55 -8.86
N PHE A 710 24.14 23.99 -9.07
CA PHE A 710 23.79 25.41 -9.04
C PHE A 710 24.00 26.03 -7.64
N LEU A 711 23.63 25.34 -6.56
CA LEU A 711 23.93 25.84 -5.21
C LEU A 711 25.44 26.00 -5.00
N LEU A 712 26.23 25.02 -5.42
CA LEU A 712 27.68 25.05 -5.30
C LEU A 712 28.32 26.18 -6.10
N SER A 713 27.78 26.58 -7.25
CA SER A 713 28.27 27.77 -7.97
C SER A 713 28.01 29.09 -7.23
N CYS A 714 27.14 29.09 -6.23
CA CYS A 714 26.85 30.27 -5.39
C CYS A 714 27.64 30.26 -4.08
N THR A 715 28.06 29.09 -3.60
CA THR A 715 28.61 28.92 -2.24
C THR A 715 30.06 28.44 -2.21
N LEU A 716 30.56 27.83 -3.30
CA LEU A 716 31.93 27.34 -3.47
C LEU A 716 32.53 27.79 -4.80
N SER A 717 32.13 28.96 -5.30
CA SER A 717 32.60 29.53 -6.58
C SER A 717 34.10 29.82 -6.62
N ASP A 718 34.73 29.99 -5.46
CA ASP A 718 36.17 30.12 -5.27
C ASP A 718 36.92 28.80 -5.47
N ARG A 719 36.21 27.66 -5.41
CA ARG A 719 36.80 26.33 -5.52
C ARG A 719 36.28 25.54 -6.71
N ILE A 720 35.16 25.94 -7.30
CA ILE A 720 34.54 25.28 -8.46
C ILE A 720 34.68 26.19 -9.68
N ALA A 721 35.40 25.71 -10.67
CA ALA A 721 35.75 26.46 -11.86
C ALA A 721 34.57 26.65 -12.81
N ALA A 722 33.75 25.61 -13.02
CA ALA A 722 32.56 25.64 -13.85
C ALA A 722 31.55 24.57 -13.42
N VAL A 723 30.28 24.74 -13.81
CA VAL A 723 29.19 23.80 -13.45
C VAL A 723 28.38 23.28 -14.64
N GLY A 724 27.95 22.03 -14.55
CA GLY A 724 27.09 21.34 -15.52
C GLY A 724 25.70 21.03 -14.96
N LEU A 725 24.64 21.46 -15.63
CA LEU A 725 23.26 21.33 -15.17
C LEU A 725 22.44 20.44 -16.11
N VAL A 726 22.20 19.19 -15.74
CA VAL A 726 21.41 18.25 -16.58
C VAL A 726 20.02 18.08 -15.97
N ALA A 727 18.97 18.41 -16.74
CA ALA A 727 17.56 18.34 -16.32
C ALA A 727 17.30 18.98 -14.94
N SER A 728 18.02 20.07 -14.62
CA SER A 728 18.26 20.55 -13.25
C SER A 728 16.98 20.99 -12.53
N ALA A 729 16.88 20.64 -11.24
CA ALA A 729 15.80 21.05 -10.35
C ALA A 729 16.22 22.29 -9.55
N GLN A 730 15.91 23.49 -10.07
CA GLN A 730 16.35 24.74 -9.46
C GLN A 730 15.48 25.12 -8.24
N PHE A 731 15.91 24.71 -7.05
CA PHE A 731 15.26 25.04 -5.78
C PHE A 731 15.79 26.32 -5.12
N LEU A 732 17.02 26.72 -5.44
CA LEU A 732 17.63 27.93 -4.90
C LEU A 732 17.08 29.18 -5.62
N PRO A 733 16.50 30.17 -4.92
CA PRO A 733 16.16 31.44 -5.54
C PRO A 733 17.44 32.25 -5.80
N TRP A 734 17.48 32.98 -6.92
CA TRP A 734 18.63 33.82 -7.29
C TRP A 734 19.03 34.83 -6.20
N SER A 735 18.09 35.32 -5.40
CA SER A 735 18.35 36.24 -4.27
C SER A 735 19.22 35.64 -3.16
N ALA A 736 19.32 34.31 -3.08
CA ALA A 736 20.19 33.62 -2.14
C ALA A 736 21.64 33.49 -2.65
N CYS A 737 21.88 33.72 -3.94
CA CYS A 737 23.19 33.63 -4.57
C CYS A 737 23.96 34.97 -4.41
N LYS A 738 24.58 35.16 -3.24
CA LYS A 738 25.21 36.45 -2.86
C LYS A 738 26.61 36.68 -3.42
N ASP A 739 27.30 35.61 -3.80
CA ASP A 739 28.61 35.71 -4.41
C ASP A 739 28.58 36.60 -5.67
N GLN A 740 29.69 37.24 -5.99
CA GLN A 740 29.84 38.16 -7.12
C GLN A 740 30.67 37.56 -8.27
N ARG A 741 31.33 36.41 -8.06
CA ARG A 741 32.10 35.75 -9.12
C ARG A 741 31.18 35.28 -10.25
N ALA A 742 31.61 35.53 -11.48
CA ALA A 742 30.97 34.95 -12.65
C ALA A 742 31.42 33.49 -12.81
N VAL A 743 30.47 32.54 -12.75
CA VAL A 743 30.78 31.10 -12.82
C VAL A 743 30.31 30.56 -14.18
N PRO A 744 31.19 29.99 -15.02
CA PRO A 744 30.80 29.37 -16.28
C PRO A 744 29.80 28.22 -16.07
N MET A 745 28.81 28.14 -16.95
CA MET A 745 27.70 27.18 -16.84
C MET A 745 27.38 26.54 -18.20
N ILE A 746 27.22 25.22 -18.20
CA ILE A 746 26.65 24.46 -19.31
C ILE A 746 25.40 23.72 -18.83
N ALA A 747 24.31 23.73 -19.60
CA ALA A 747 23.05 23.12 -19.24
C ALA A 747 22.48 22.26 -20.37
N PHE A 748 21.77 21.19 -20.01
CA PHE A 748 21.09 20.28 -20.93
C PHE A 748 19.67 20.02 -20.42
N HIS A 749 18.65 20.29 -21.22
CA HIS A 749 17.27 20.14 -20.75
C HIS A 749 16.32 19.73 -21.87
N GLY A 750 15.47 18.75 -21.59
CA GLY A 750 14.47 18.24 -22.52
C GLY A 750 13.18 19.05 -22.48
N THR A 751 12.57 19.34 -23.63
CA THR A 751 11.31 20.12 -23.69
C THR A 751 10.11 19.37 -23.11
N ASP A 752 10.16 18.04 -23.10
CA ASP A 752 9.08 17.15 -22.65
C ASP A 752 9.33 16.62 -21.22
N ASP A 753 10.26 17.23 -20.50
CA ASP A 753 10.56 16.94 -19.10
C ASP A 753 9.34 17.19 -18.20
N ARG A 754 8.78 16.12 -17.62
CA ARG A 754 7.60 16.18 -16.73
C ARG A 754 7.95 16.33 -15.25
N PHE A 755 9.24 16.32 -14.90
CA PHE A 755 9.73 16.45 -13.52
C PHE A 755 10.14 17.88 -13.24
N THR A 756 10.98 18.44 -14.11
CA THR A 756 11.45 19.83 -14.08
C THR A 756 11.04 20.48 -15.40
N PRO A 757 9.80 21.00 -15.51
CA PRO A 757 9.25 21.47 -16.77
C PRO A 757 10.13 22.53 -17.45
N TYR A 758 10.47 22.31 -18.72
CA TYR A 758 11.36 23.19 -19.48
C TYR A 758 10.87 24.65 -19.54
N HIS A 759 9.55 24.83 -19.68
CA HIS A 759 8.91 26.15 -19.73
C HIS A 759 8.58 26.72 -18.34
N GLY A 760 8.98 26.04 -17.25
CA GLY A 760 8.66 26.40 -15.88
C GLY A 760 7.25 25.98 -15.46
N GLY A 761 6.90 26.29 -14.21
CA GLY A 761 5.62 25.92 -13.60
C GLY A 761 5.78 24.90 -12.47
N THR A 762 4.69 24.23 -12.10
CA THR A 762 4.69 23.24 -11.00
C THR A 762 4.79 21.82 -11.52
N SER A 763 5.30 20.91 -10.70
CA SER A 763 5.39 19.50 -11.01
C SER A 763 4.96 18.63 -9.85
N TRP A 764 4.56 17.39 -10.14
CA TRP A 764 4.14 16.42 -9.13
C TRP A 764 5.26 16.02 -8.17
N VAL A 765 6.54 16.19 -8.56
CA VAL A 765 7.71 15.94 -7.69
C VAL A 765 8.02 17.07 -6.73
N ALA A 766 7.50 18.27 -6.97
CA ALA A 766 7.66 19.43 -6.08
C ALA A 766 6.43 20.34 -6.18
N ARG A 767 5.31 19.89 -5.59
CA ARG A 767 3.99 20.55 -5.75
C ARG A 767 3.93 21.96 -5.19
N ASP A 768 4.72 22.23 -4.14
CA ASP A 768 4.75 23.50 -3.43
C ASP A 768 5.83 24.46 -3.97
N HIS A 769 6.55 24.07 -5.03
CA HIS A 769 7.64 24.85 -5.63
C HIS A 769 7.38 25.10 -7.13
N GLY A 770 7.54 26.34 -7.56
CA GLY A 770 7.51 26.71 -8.96
C GLY A 770 8.91 26.63 -9.58
N PHE A 771 9.09 25.81 -10.61
CA PHE A 771 10.30 25.79 -11.42
C PHE A 771 10.33 27.01 -12.35
N PRO A 772 11.50 27.67 -12.51
CA PRO A 772 11.66 28.71 -13.51
C PRO A 772 11.67 28.10 -14.92
N SER A 773 11.31 28.91 -15.91
CA SER A 773 11.57 28.56 -17.32
C SER A 773 13.07 28.44 -17.55
N ILE A 774 13.52 27.35 -18.16
CA ILE A 774 14.95 27.06 -18.38
C ILE A 774 15.61 28.14 -19.25
N PRO A 775 15.02 28.58 -20.39
CA PRO A 775 15.54 29.74 -21.12
C PRO A 775 15.67 31.01 -20.27
N VAL A 776 14.69 31.30 -19.40
CA VAL A 776 14.73 32.47 -18.51
C VAL A 776 15.81 32.32 -17.45
N PHE A 777 15.97 31.12 -16.90
CA PHE A 777 17.02 30.78 -15.94
C PHE A 777 18.41 30.97 -16.56
N THR A 778 18.64 30.44 -17.77
CA THR A 778 19.89 30.60 -18.54
C THR A 778 20.19 32.06 -18.84
N ALA A 779 19.20 32.83 -19.31
CA ALA A 779 19.38 34.27 -19.55
C ALA A 779 19.69 35.06 -18.26
N THR A 780 19.13 34.63 -17.12
CA THR A 780 19.44 35.24 -15.81
C THR A 780 20.87 34.94 -15.38
N TRP A 781 21.36 33.73 -15.65
CA TRP A 781 22.76 33.37 -15.44
C TRP A 781 23.70 34.22 -16.31
N ALA A 782 23.39 34.37 -17.60
CA ALA A 782 24.19 35.21 -18.51
C ALA A 782 24.26 36.68 -18.05
N ARG A 783 23.15 37.25 -17.56
CA ARG A 783 23.14 38.59 -16.96
C ARG A 783 24.02 38.67 -15.72
N ARG A 784 23.96 37.65 -14.85
CA ARG A 784 24.83 37.56 -13.66
C ARG A 784 26.31 37.49 -14.06
N ASN A 785 26.63 36.73 -15.09
CA ASN A 785 27.99 36.61 -15.64
C ASN A 785 28.39 37.83 -16.50
N ARG A 786 27.54 38.86 -16.62
CA ARG A 786 27.81 40.10 -17.34
C ARG A 786 28.24 39.85 -18.81
N CYS A 787 27.59 38.89 -19.45
CA CYS A 787 27.84 38.57 -20.86
C CYS A 787 27.47 39.73 -21.78
N ALA A 788 28.35 40.01 -22.74
CA ALA A 788 28.14 41.01 -23.78
C ALA A 788 27.41 40.41 -25.00
N GLY A 789 26.57 41.22 -25.65
CA GLY A 789 25.90 40.84 -26.90
C GLY A 789 24.67 39.95 -26.72
N SER A 790 24.05 39.60 -27.86
CA SER A 790 22.93 38.66 -27.93
C SER A 790 23.43 37.22 -28.00
N PRO A 791 22.70 36.24 -27.45
CA PRO A 791 23.12 34.85 -27.53
C PRO A 791 23.13 34.34 -28.97
N VAL A 792 24.05 33.44 -29.27
CA VAL A 792 24.15 32.75 -30.55
C VAL A 792 23.40 31.42 -30.44
N GLU A 793 22.38 31.24 -31.27
CA GLU A 793 21.65 29.99 -31.38
C GLU A 793 22.14 29.18 -32.60
N SER A 794 22.37 27.89 -32.40
CA SER A 794 22.84 26.97 -33.44
C SER A 794 22.15 25.62 -33.30
N ARG A 795 21.93 24.93 -34.43
CA ARG A 795 21.40 23.56 -34.42
C ARG A 795 22.58 22.58 -34.39
N VAL A 796 22.65 21.74 -33.36
CA VAL A 796 23.74 20.76 -33.15
C VAL A 796 23.36 19.38 -33.68
N ALA A 797 22.08 19.03 -33.55
CA ALA A 797 21.51 17.80 -34.11
C ALA A 797 20.06 18.05 -34.55
N ALA A 798 19.41 17.05 -35.15
CA ALA A 798 18.02 17.17 -35.59
C ALA A 798 17.07 17.55 -34.44
N ASP A 799 17.34 17.03 -33.25
CA ASP A 799 16.57 17.21 -32.01
C ASP A 799 17.27 18.11 -30.98
N VAL A 800 18.41 18.74 -31.32
CA VAL A 800 19.20 19.53 -30.36
C VAL A 800 19.55 20.91 -30.90
N THR A 801 19.13 21.93 -30.15
CA THR A 801 19.58 23.32 -30.33
C THR A 801 20.54 23.69 -29.22
N ARG A 802 21.57 24.47 -29.54
CA ARG A 802 22.52 25.07 -28.60
C ARG A 802 22.39 26.58 -28.62
N LEU A 803 22.20 27.18 -27.46
CA LEU A 803 22.18 28.61 -27.21
C LEU A 803 23.43 28.98 -26.39
N GLU A 804 24.21 29.94 -26.85
CA GLU A 804 25.47 30.33 -26.23
C GLU A 804 25.54 31.83 -25.97
N TYR A 805 25.94 32.20 -24.75
CA TYR A 805 26.32 33.56 -24.38
C TYR A 805 27.83 33.59 -24.17
N THR A 806 28.52 34.40 -24.97
CA THR A 806 29.97 34.61 -24.91
C THR A 806 30.31 36.00 -24.38
N GLY A 807 31.61 36.31 -24.22
CA GLY A 807 32.05 37.65 -23.83
C GLY A 807 31.59 38.01 -22.41
N CYS A 808 31.51 37.00 -21.55
CA CYS A 808 31.15 37.12 -20.16
C CYS A 808 32.36 37.54 -19.32
N ALA A 809 32.11 38.18 -18.17
CA ALA A 809 33.16 38.50 -17.23
C ALA A 809 33.86 37.21 -16.76
N GLU A 810 35.17 37.28 -16.57
CA GLU A 810 36.00 36.15 -16.11
C GLU A 810 35.93 34.91 -17.03
N ASP A 811 35.71 35.12 -18.33
CA ASP A 811 35.50 34.05 -19.33
C ASP A 811 34.41 33.05 -18.89
N ALA A 812 33.39 33.54 -18.18
CA ALA A 812 32.34 32.72 -17.60
C ALA A 812 31.18 32.48 -18.57
N ASP A 813 31.46 31.78 -19.67
CA ASP A 813 30.47 31.53 -20.71
C ASP A 813 29.24 30.75 -20.19
N VAL A 814 28.09 30.95 -20.86
CA VAL A 814 26.81 30.32 -20.48
C VAL A 814 26.23 29.62 -21.70
N VAL A 815 26.11 28.30 -21.62
CA VAL A 815 25.64 27.45 -22.73
C VAL A 815 24.41 26.64 -22.32
N LEU A 816 23.37 26.63 -23.15
CA LEU A 816 22.20 25.76 -22.99
C LEU A 816 22.02 24.88 -24.23
N TYR A 817 21.92 23.58 -24.01
CA TYR A 817 21.43 22.61 -24.98
C TYR A 817 19.96 22.30 -24.69
N THR A 818 19.11 22.62 -25.67
CA THR A 818 17.68 22.28 -25.67
C THR A 818 17.48 21.01 -26.47
N ILE A 819 16.94 19.98 -25.83
CA ILE A 819 16.63 18.68 -26.45
C ILE A 819 15.14 18.65 -26.76
N HIS A 820 14.78 18.87 -28.02
CA HIS A 820 13.41 18.90 -28.50
C HIS A 820 12.78 17.51 -28.43
N GLY A 821 11.66 17.40 -27.72
CA GLY A 821 11.00 16.13 -27.40
C GLY A 821 11.74 15.29 -26.35
N GLY A 822 12.88 15.76 -25.82
CA GLY A 822 13.66 15.05 -24.81
C GLY A 822 12.98 15.02 -23.43
N GLY A 823 13.19 13.94 -22.68
CA GLY A 823 12.72 13.79 -21.31
C GLY A 823 13.70 14.26 -20.22
N HIS A 824 13.35 13.96 -18.97
CA HIS A 824 14.15 14.11 -17.74
C HIS A 824 15.32 13.10 -17.67
N THR A 825 16.25 13.20 -18.61
CA THR A 825 17.29 12.18 -18.85
C THR A 825 18.69 12.78 -18.92
N TRP A 826 19.71 11.93 -18.99
CA TRP A 826 21.09 12.34 -19.27
C TRP A 826 21.39 12.12 -20.76
N PRO A 827 21.41 13.16 -21.62
CA PRO A 827 21.61 13.00 -23.06
C PRO A 827 22.94 12.30 -23.39
N GLY A 828 22.89 11.30 -24.26
CA GLY A 828 24.04 10.45 -24.61
C GLY A 828 24.47 9.42 -23.56
N GLY A 829 23.90 9.47 -22.35
CA GLY A 829 24.24 8.59 -21.23
C GLY A 829 23.52 7.23 -21.21
N GLY A 830 23.58 6.55 -20.07
CA GLY A 830 22.79 5.35 -19.80
C GLY A 830 21.28 5.68 -19.83
N PRO A 831 20.45 4.88 -20.53
CA PRO A 831 19.03 5.22 -20.68
C PRO A 831 18.28 5.04 -19.36
N MET A 832 17.39 5.99 -19.07
CA MET A 832 16.33 5.83 -18.07
C MET A 832 15.03 5.31 -18.74
N PRO A 833 14.12 4.69 -17.98
CA PRO A 833 12.86 4.19 -18.52
C PRO A 833 12.07 5.31 -19.17
N GLU A 834 11.80 5.20 -20.46
CA GLU A 834 11.17 6.25 -21.25
C GLU A 834 9.76 6.58 -20.73
N TRP A 835 9.01 5.60 -20.23
CA TRP A 835 7.71 5.87 -19.60
C TRP A 835 7.81 6.74 -18.35
N PHE A 836 8.93 6.65 -17.63
CA PHE A 836 9.15 7.36 -16.39
C PHE A 836 9.76 8.71 -16.68
N ALA A 837 10.93 8.72 -17.32
CA ALA A 837 11.77 9.89 -17.53
C ALA A 837 11.52 10.58 -18.87
N GLY A 838 10.82 9.99 -19.83
CA GLY A 838 10.78 10.44 -21.22
C GLY A 838 12.00 9.98 -22.04
N PRO A 839 12.05 10.29 -23.34
CA PRO A 839 13.07 9.76 -24.23
C PRO A 839 14.45 10.37 -23.93
N THR A 840 15.48 9.53 -24.00
CA THR A 840 16.89 9.96 -23.88
C THR A 840 17.46 10.22 -25.27
N SER A 841 17.79 11.48 -25.58
CA SER A 841 18.42 11.81 -26.86
C SER A 841 19.83 11.23 -26.99
N ARG A 842 20.17 10.79 -28.21
CA ARG A 842 21.52 10.41 -28.64
C ARG A 842 22.18 11.47 -29.55
N GLY A 843 21.46 12.56 -29.86
CA GLY A 843 21.96 13.64 -30.71
C GLY A 843 23.06 14.49 -30.07
N VAL A 844 23.20 14.42 -28.74
CA VAL A 844 24.29 15.06 -27.99
C VAL A 844 24.73 14.19 -26.82
N ASP A 845 26.04 14.16 -26.57
CA ASP A 845 26.64 13.53 -25.39
C ASP A 845 26.93 14.60 -24.33
N ALA A 846 26.05 14.69 -23.32
CA ALA A 846 26.13 15.73 -22.30
C ALA A 846 27.45 15.66 -21.51
N THR A 847 28.00 14.47 -21.30
CA THR A 847 29.24 14.24 -20.55
C THR A 847 30.44 14.76 -21.32
N ARG A 848 30.55 14.40 -22.61
CA ARG A 848 31.64 14.89 -23.46
C ARG A 848 31.57 16.39 -23.70
N GLN A 849 30.36 16.93 -23.91
CA GLN A 849 30.16 18.38 -24.05
C GLN A 849 30.49 19.12 -22.75
N SER A 850 30.08 18.58 -21.60
CA SER A 850 30.45 19.15 -20.29
C SER A 850 31.97 19.12 -20.09
N TRP A 851 32.66 18.03 -20.45
CA TRP A 851 34.12 18.00 -20.35
C TRP A 851 34.81 19.01 -21.26
N ALA A 852 34.39 19.11 -22.52
CA ALA A 852 34.94 20.08 -23.46
C ALA A 852 34.80 21.52 -22.93
N PHE A 853 33.64 21.83 -22.35
CA PHE A 853 33.35 23.10 -21.70
C PHE A 853 34.23 23.30 -20.44
N PHE A 854 34.23 22.35 -19.50
CA PHE A 854 35.02 22.44 -18.28
C PHE A 854 36.49 22.68 -18.53
N ARG A 855 37.10 21.94 -19.47
CA ARG A 855 38.51 22.09 -19.81
C ARG A 855 38.85 23.49 -20.35
N ALA A 856 37.90 24.19 -20.97
CA ALA A 856 38.09 25.55 -21.46
C ALA A 856 38.01 26.61 -20.36
N HIS A 857 37.41 26.30 -19.20
CA HIS A 857 37.17 27.25 -18.11
C HIS A 857 37.85 26.85 -16.78
N PRO A 858 39.19 26.83 -16.68
CA PRO A 858 39.87 26.72 -15.39
C PRO A 858 39.68 28.00 -14.57
N LEU A 859 39.77 27.92 -13.23
CA LEU A 859 39.82 29.11 -12.37
C LEU A 859 41.00 30.02 -12.77
N ALA A 860 40.76 31.32 -12.79
CA ALA A 860 41.79 32.33 -12.98
C ALA A 860 42.85 32.25 -11.86
N ARG A 861 44.07 32.71 -12.15
CA ARG A 861 45.18 32.73 -11.16
C ARG A 861 45.02 33.86 -10.16
#